data_AF-A0A3A5QX01-F1
#
_entry.id   AF-A0A3A5QX01-F1
#
_cell.length_a   1.000
_cell.length_b   1.000
_cell.length_c   1.000
_cell.angle_alpha   90.00
_cell.angle_beta   90.00
_cell.angle_gamma   90.00
#
_symmetry.space_group_name_H-M   'P 1'
#
loop_
_entity.id
_entity.type
_entity.pdbx_description
1 polymer ?
#
loop_
_entity_poly.entity_id
_entity_poly.type
_entity_poly.pdbx_seq_one_letter_code
_entity_poly.pdbx_strand_id
1 'polypeptide(L)'
;MKKFLIAVYGCLLLLLAATTFVEQTYSTDFVEKHVYHTIWFCCLWGALAAMTVVVLVRQRLWRRLPTLLLHGSFLVILAGAMTTFLCGRKGYVHLTVGSEVNCFLEQDGRQVVELPFTLRLDSFRIEYYPGTDAPADYISYIHGETPVSMNRILSRQGFRFYQSSFDEDMQGSWLTVNYDPWGIGVTYSGYFLLGVSMLWMLVSRGGEFRRLLRHPLLKKGGMFVLLLLCLGSGVHAQKRSLPALARKQADSLARKQVIYNDRVVPFNTLARDFVLKLTGKPSYGGMTPEQVIGGWLLRPEVWQNEPMIYIKNEALRRLLHLEIPYACLADLFDGEKYRLQKFWKGKQDHHQKMTSLEKAIVEADEKVGLILMLQNGTLIRPLPEDGSVEPVSDTKIQAELLYNRIPFSKLLFMFNLTVGMLAFFRLLYRGLRRSSALSDSSGRIVALSFSSRLADTFFPFSLYAAFLFQLFGYGLRWYIGGRIPLGNGYETMQFMALCALFLACLFRRRFPFMVPFGFLLSGFALLVSYLGQMNPQITPLIPVLVSPWLSTHVSLIMMSYALFAFMMLNGILALCLRRSARMLMLLSRLLLYPAVFFLGAGIFLGAVWANASWGRYWAWDPKEVWALITFMVYGAAFHARSLRIFRSPLFFHIYMVAAFLTVLMTYFGVNYILGGMHSYANA
;
A
#
# COMPACT_ATOMS: atom_id res chain seq x y z
N MET A 1 32.60 -2.21 -24.34
CA MET A 1 32.41 -2.02 -22.88
C MET A 1 31.11 -1.28 -22.51
N LYS A 2 30.94 0.04 -22.74
CA LYS A 2 29.71 0.77 -22.31
C LYS A 2 28.42 0.26 -22.97
N LYS A 3 28.41 0.05 -24.29
CA LYS A 3 27.25 -0.49 -25.02
C LYS A 3 26.86 -1.88 -24.51
N PHE A 4 27.86 -2.74 -24.29
CA PHE A 4 27.68 -4.07 -23.72
C PHE A 4 27.08 -4.03 -22.31
N LEU A 5 27.59 -3.17 -21.42
CA LEU A 5 27.02 -2.99 -20.07
C LEU A 5 25.54 -2.57 -20.12
N ILE A 6 25.20 -1.63 -21.01
CA ILE A 6 23.80 -1.18 -21.20
C ILE A 6 22.93 -2.33 -21.73
N ALA A 7 23.45 -3.13 -22.65
CA ALA A 7 22.73 -4.29 -23.21
C ALA A 7 22.48 -5.36 -22.14
N VAL A 8 23.51 -5.73 -21.35
CA VAL A 8 23.36 -6.68 -20.23
C VAL A 8 22.36 -6.16 -19.20
N TYR A 9 22.46 -4.88 -18.83
CA TYR A 9 21.53 -4.26 -17.89
C TYR A 9 20.08 -4.26 -18.38
N GLY A 10 19.86 -3.88 -19.65
CA GLY A 10 18.53 -3.89 -20.27
C GLY A 10 17.96 -5.29 -20.43
N CYS A 11 18.79 -6.26 -20.84
CA CYS A 11 18.42 -7.67 -20.95
C CYS A 11 18.00 -8.22 -19.58
N LEU A 12 18.76 -7.93 -18.53
CA LEU A 12 18.43 -8.36 -17.18
C LEU A 12 17.09 -7.77 -16.70
N LEU A 13 16.82 -6.49 -16.95
CA LEU A 13 15.53 -5.88 -16.59
C LEU A 13 14.35 -6.53 -17.33
N LEU A 14 14.49 -6.76 -18.63
CA LEU A 14 13.45 -7.41 -19.43
C LEU A 14 13.23 -8.85 -19.00
N LEU A 15 14.31 -9.58 -18.70
CA LEU A 15 14.25 -10.93 -18.20
C LEU A 15 13.52 -10.98 -16.86
N LEU A 16 13.92 -10.16 -15.88
CA LEU A 16 13.27 -10.12 -14.57
C LEU A 16 11.77 -9.83 -14.72
N ALA A 17 11.41 -8.83 -15.54
CA ALA A 17 10.00 -8.51 -15.79
C ALA A 17 9.25 -9.69 -16.43
N ALA A 18 9.77 -10.28 -17.51
CA ALA A 18 9.14 -11.41 -18.20
C ALA A 18 8.99 -12.62 -17.27
N THR A 19 9.98 -12.87 -16.43
CA THR A 19 10.01 -13.99 -15.49
C THR A 19 8.86 -13.91 -14.49
N THR A 20 8.50 -12.71 -14.01
CA THR A 20 7.31 -12.54 -13.13
C THR A 20 5.98 -12.87 -13.80
N PHE A 21 5.87 -12.72 -15.13
CA PHE A 21 4.67 -13.15 -15.87
C PHE A 21 4.66 -14.66 -16.11
N VAL A 22 5.82 -15.27 -16.33
CA VAL A 22 5.96 -16.74 -16.44
C VAL A 22 5.62 -17.41 -15.11
N GLU A 23 6.01 -16.80 -14.00
CA GLU A 23 5.68 -17.29 -12.65
C GLU A 23 4.18 -17.39 -12.43
N GLN A 24 3.44 -16.37 -12.87
CA GLN A 24 1.98 -16.38 -12.79
C GLN A 24 1.35 -17.54 -13.57
N THR A 25 1.93 -17.95 -14.69
CA THR A 25 1.37 -19.00 -15.55
C THR A 25 1.75 -20.42 -15.13
N TYR A 26 2.94 -20.61 -14.54
CA TYR A 26 3.47 -21.95 -14.24
C TYR A 26 3.59 -22.27 -12.75
N SER A 27 4.14 -21.36 -11.93
CA SER A 27 4.36 -21.42 -10.46
C SER A 27 5.70 -20.81 -10.07
N THR A 28 5.86 -20.47 -8.78
CA THR A 28 7.13 -20.02 -8.19
C THR A 28 8.22 -21.08 -8.29
N ASP A 29 7.94 -22.33 -7.95
CA ASP A 29 8.92 -23.43 -8.01
C ASP A 29 9.45 -23.66 -9.44
N PHE A 30 8.57 -23.55 -10.43
CA PHE A 30 8.97 -23.68 -11.83
C PHE A 30 10.02 -22.63 -12.21
N VAL A 31 9.79 -21.38 -11.83
CA VAL A 31 10.64 -20.26 -12.22
C VAL A 31 11.94 -20.22 -11.42
N GLU A 32 11.91 -20.57 -10.13
CA GLU A 32 13.13 -20.75 -9.34
C GLU A 32 14.05 -21.77 -10.00
N LYS A 33 13.52 -22.94 -10.39
CA LYS A 33 14.30 -24.01 -11.01
C LYS A 33 14.79 -23.69 -12.42
N HIS A 34 13.96 -23.11 -13.27
CA HIS A 34 14.25 -22.94 -14.71
C HIS A 34 14.79 -21.57 -15.09
N VAL A 35 14.76 -20.59 -14.18
CA VAL A 35 15.29 -19.25 -14.42
C VAL A 35 16.26 -18.85 -13.32
N TYR A 36 15.80 -18.64 -12.09
CA TYR A 36 16.60 -17.98 -11.06
C TYR A 36 17.79 -18.81 -10.56
N HIS A 37 17.67 -20.15 -10.54
CA HIS A 37 18.75 -21.06 -10.11
C HIS A 37 19.58 -21.61 -11.26
N THR A 38 19.42 -21.06 -12.46
CA THR A 38 20.21 -21.51 -13.62
C THR A 38 21.56 -20.80 -13.70
N ILE A 39 22.56 -21.54 -14.19
CA ILE A 39 23.93 -21.03 -14.37
C ILE A 39 23.95 -19.78 -15.26
N TRP A 40 23.14 -19.75 -16.32
CA TRP A 40 23.13 -18.62 -17.25
C TRP A 40 22.60 -17.34 -16.58
N PHE A 41 21.61 -17.44 -15.68
CA PHE A 41 21.12 -16.30 -14.91
C PHE A 41 22.19 -15.79 -13.92
N CYS A 42 22.87 -16.70 -13.21
CA CYS A 42 24.00 -16.37 -12.36
C CYS A 42 25.13 -15.68 -13.16
N CYS A 43 25.42 -16.17 -14.37
CA CYS A 43 26.43 -15.57 -15.27
C CYS A 43 26.05 -14.15 -15.70
N LEU A 44 24.76 -13.83 -15.91
CA LEU A 44 24.34 -12.46 -16.22
C LEU A 44 24.65 -11.48 -15.08
N TRP A 45 24.35 -11.87 -13.84
CA TRP A 45 24.69 -11.08 -12.65
C TRP A 45 26.21 -10.99 -12.44
N GLY A 46 26.93 -12.09 -12.64
CA GLY A 46 28.40 -12.13 -12.59
C GLY A 46 29.04 -11.21 -13.61
N ALA A 47 28.53 -11.20 -14.85
CA ALA A 47 28.99 -10.30 -15.91
C ALA A 47 28.73 -8.83 -15.54
N LEU A 48 27.56 -8.51 -14.99
CA LEU A 48 27.25 -7.16 -14.52
C LEU A 48 28.19 -6.71 -13.38
N ALA A 49 28.48 -7.59 -12.44
CA ALA A 49 29.38 -7.33 -11.31
C ALA A 49 30.84 -7.12 -11.77
N ALA A 50 31.37 -8.03 -12.59
CA ALA A 50 32.72 -7.91 -13.15
C ALA A 50 32.89 -6.60 -13.93
N MET A 51 31.90 -6.25 -14.75
CA MET A 51 31.92 -5.00 -15.50
C MET A 51 31.83 -3.76 -14.59
N THR A 52 31.10 -3.86 -13.49
CA THR A 52 31.06 -2.79 -12.47
C THR A 52 32.45 -2.59 -11.87
N VAL A 53 33.14 -3.65 -11.44
CA VAL A 53 34.52 -3.59 -10.92
C VAL A 53 35.44 -2.91 -11.94
N VAL A 54 35.40 -3.34 -13.21
CA VAL A 54 36.20 -2.72 -14.28
C VAL A 54 35.92 -1.23 -14.42
N VAL A 55 34.66 -0.80 -14.30
CA VAL A 55 34.27 0.63 -14.34
C VAL A 55 34.78 1.38 -13.12
N LEU A 56 34.66 0.81 -11.91
CA LEU A 56 35.17 1.42 -10.66
C LEU A 56 36.67 1.71 -10.77
N VAL A 57 37.43 0.74 -11.29
CA VAL A 57 38.88 0.83 -11.46
C VAL A 57 39.26 1.83 -12.54
N ARG A 58 38.69 1.71 -13.74
CA ARG A 58 39.01 2.60 -14.87
C ARG A 58 38.67 4.06 -14.58
N GLN A 59 37.61 4.32 -13.81
CA GLN A 59 37.23 5.68 -13.42
C GLN A 59 37.94 6.18 -12.16
N ARG A 60 38.83 5.38 -11.56
CA ARG A 60 39.58 5.69 -10.33
C ARG A 60 38.66 6.16 -9.21
N LEU A 61 37.53 5.48 -9.00
CA LEU A 61 36.50 5.92 -8.05
C LEU A 61 36.95 5.86 -6.58
N TRP A 62 38.09 5.25 -6.25
CA TRP A 62 38.75 5.40 -4.94
C TRP A 62 39.03 6.86 -4.57
N ARG A 63 39.10 7.78 -5.54
CA ARG A 63 39.17 9.23 -5.29
C ARG A 63 37.80 9.86 -4.91
N ARG A 64 36.72 9.09 -4.98
CA ARG A 64 35.33 9.50 -4.73
C ARG A 64 34.63 8.45 -3.85
N LEU A 65 35.10 8.35 -2.61
CA LEU A 65 34.67 7.31 -1.65
C LEU A 65 33.15 7.11 -1.57
N PRO A 66 32.27 8.14 -1.50
CA PRO A 66 30.83 7.89 -1.40
C PRO A 66 30.25 7.13 -2.60
N THR A 67 30.72 7.41 -3.82
CA THR A 67 30.27 6.71 -5.03
C THR A 67 30.87 5.31 -5.12
N LEU A 68 32.13 5.13 -4.67
CA LEU A 68 32.75 3.82 -4.59
C LEU A 68 31.98 2.92 -3.61
N LEU A 69 31.69 3.41 -2.40
CA LEU A 69 30.97 2.64 -1.39
C LEU A 69 29.55 2.28 -1.84
N LEU A 70 28.87 3.20 -2.54
CA LEU A 70 27.53 2.95 -3.10
C LEU A 70 27.49 1.80 -4.12
N HIS A 71 28.50 1.72 -5.00
CA HIS A 71 28.54 0.63 -5.98
C HIS A 71 29.18 -0.63 -5.39
N GLY A 72 30.13 -0.46 -4.49
CA GLY A 72 30.75 -1.53 -3.72
C GLY A 72 29.73 -2.29 -2.88
N SER A 73 28.74 -1.61 -2.29
CA SER A 73 27.67 -2.28 -1.55
C SER A 73 26.86 -3.24 -2.41
N PHE A 74 26.59 -2.92 -3.68
CA PHE A 74 25.90 -3.87 -4.56
C PHE A 74 26.73 -5.12 -4.86
N LEU A 75 28.07 -4.97 -4.95
CA LEU A 75 28.97 -6.12 -5.11
C LEU A 75 28.99 -6.98 -3.84
N VAL A 76 28.99 -6.36 -2.66
CA VAL A 76 28.92 -7.08 -1.38
C VAL A 76 27.57 -7.80 -1.22
N ILE A 77 26.46 -7.15 -1.56
CA ILE A 77 25.12 -7.76 -1.57
C ILE A 77 25.10 -8.97 -2.51
N LEU A 78 25.64 -8.83 -3.71
CA LEU A 78 25.68 -9.94 -4.68
C LEU A 78 26.60 -11.08 -4.23
N ALA A 79 27.73 -10.78 -3.60
CA ALA A 79 28.61 -11.79 -3.02
C ALA A 79 27.93 -12.54 -1.86
N GLY A 80 27.19 -11.83 -1.01
CA GLY A 80 26.36 -12.42 0.03
C GLY A 80 25.28 -13.32 -0.56
N ALA A 81 24.55 -12.85 -1.57
CA ALA A 81 23.55 -13.65 -2.28
C ALA A 81 24.13 -14.89 -2.97
N MET A 82 25.33 -14.79 -3.55
CA MET A 82 26.03 -15.95 -4.10
C MET A 82 26.45 -16.93 -3.01
N THR A 83 26.90 -16.44 -1.84
CA THR A 83 27.24 -17.29 -0.70
C THR A 83 26.00 -18.04 -0.18
N THR A 84 24.87 -17.35 -0.04
CA THR A 84 23.58 -17.98 0.29
C THR A 84 23.17 -19.01 -0.76
N PHE A 85 23.33 -18.71 -2.05
CA PHE A 85 22.99 -19.63 -3.14
C PHE A 85 23.85 -20.90 -3.13
N LEU A 86 25.14 -20.80 -2.80
CA LEU A 86 26.07 -21.93 -2.82
C LEU A 86 26.05 -22.76 -1.53
N CYS A 87 25.85 -22.12 -0.38
CA CYS A 87 25.99 -22.77 0.92
C CYS A 87 24.67 -22.91 1.69
N GLY A 88 23.62 -22.21 1.27
CA GLY A 88 22.34 -22.21 1.95
C GLY A 88 21.53 -23.47 1.69
N ARG A 89 20.75 -23.90 2.70
CA ARG A 89 19.77 -24.99 2.56
C ARG A 89 18.41 -24.53 3.06
N LYS A 90 17.35 -24.98 2.41
CA LYS A 90 15.96 -24.64 2.76
C LYS A 90 15.07 -25.87 2.75
N GLY A 91 14.09 -25.90 3.63
CA GLY A 91 13.18 -27.03 3.72
C GLY A 91 12.14 -26.87 4.81
N TYR A 92 11.47 -27.97 5.15
CA TYR A 92 10.37 -28.00 6.11
C TYR A 92 10.62 -29.08 7.15
N VAL A 93 10.27 -28.77 8.40
CA VAL A 93 10.20 -29.73 9.49
C VAL A 93 8.76 -29.79 9.99
N HIS A 94 8.22 -31.00 10.06
CA HIS A 94 6.95 -31.26 10.71
C HIS A 94 7.22 -31.74 12.11
N LEU A 95 6.66 -31.04 13.10
CA LEU A 95 6.77 -31.39 14.50
C LEU A 95 5.40 -31.77 15.02
N THR A 96 5.28 -32.95 15.62
CA THR A 96 4.06 -33.38 16.32
C THR A 96 4.29 -33.32 17.83
N VAL A 97 3.23 -33.06 18.59
CA VAL A 97 3.35 -32.88 20.04
C VAL A 97 3.97 -34.12 20.70
N GLY A 98 5.05 -33.90 21.46
CA GLY A 98 5.79 -34.94 22.17
C GLY A 98 6.76 -35.78 21.33
N SER A 99 6.76 -35.66 20.00
CA SER A 99 7.72 -36.37 19.15
C SER A 99 9.03 -35.59 18.98
N GLU A 100 10.13 -36.32 19.03
CA GLU A 100 11.47 -35.79 18.79
C GLU A 100 11.85 -35.93 17.32
N VAL A 101 12.24 -34.83 16.70
CA VAL A 101 12.63 -34.76 15.29
C VAL A 101 14.03 -34.18 15.18
N ASN A 102 14.90 -34.88 14.45
CA ASN A 102 16.30 -34.51 14.24
C ASN A 102 16.64 -34.34 12.75
N CYS A 103 15.65 -34.16 11.89
CA CYS A 103 15.85 -33.97 10.46
C CYS A 103 14.80 -33.02 9.86
N PHE A 104 15.08 -32.49 8.67
CA PHE A 104 14.12 -31.72 7.89
C PHE A 104 14.10 -32.19 6.43
N LEU A 105 12.97 -31.97 5.75
CA LEU A 105 12.78 -32.27 4.34
C LEU A 105 13.23 -31.06 3.51
N GLU A 106 14.17 -31.25 2.59
CA GLU A 106 14.59 -30.18 1.68
C GLU A 106 13.44 -29.72 0.78
N GLN A 107 13.44 -28.45 0.35
CA GLN A 107 12.33 -27.80 -0.39
C GLN A 107 11.91 -28.57 -1.66
N ASP A 108 12.84 -29.27 -2.32
CA ASP A 108 12.56 -30.11 -3.50
C ASP A 108 11.86 -31.45 -3.16
N GLY A 109 11.62 -31.73 -1.87
CA GLY A 109 10.93 -32.91 -1.35
C GLY A 109 11.69 -34.23 -1.50
N ARG A 110 12.92 -34.19 -2.03
CA ARG A 110 13.68 -35.38 -2.45
C ARG A 110 14.73 -35.85 -1.45
N GLN A 111 15.15 -34.98 -0.53
CA GLN A 111 16.23 -35.27 0.41
C GLN A 111 15.81 -34.94 1.84
N VAL A 112 16.08 -35.86 2.75
CA VAL A 112 16.02 -35.65 4.20
C VAL A 112 17.40 -35.25 4.66
N VAL A 113 17.49 -34.12 5.37
CA VAL A 113 18.75 -33.59 5.89
C VAL A 113 18.72 -33.64 7.41
N GLU A 114 19.73 -34.26 8.02
CA GLU A 114 19.86 -34.34 9.48
C GLU A 114 20.22 -32.98 10.09
N LEU A 115 19.61 -32.68 11.23
CA LEU A 115 19.90 -31.55 12.09
C LEU A 115 20.94 -31.96 13.14
N PRO A 116 21.85 -31.06 13.53
CA PRO A 116 22.84 -31.32 14.58
C PRO A 116 22.24 -31.31 16.00
N PHE A 117 20.92 -31.21 16.12
CA PHE A 117 20.16 -31.18 17.37
C PHE A 117 18.75 -31.73 17.14
N THR A 118 18.09 -32.08 18.24
CA THR A 118 16.70 -32.55 18.25
C THR A 118 15.75 -31.39 18.56
N LEU A 119 14.61 -31.38 17.90
CA LEU A 119 13.48 -30.49 18.17
C LEU A 119 12.31 -31.32 18.70
N ARG A 120 11.60 -30.79 19.70
CA ARG A 120 10.37 -31.36 20.21
C ARG A 120 9.33 -30.27 20.39
N LEU A 121 8.13 -30.49 19.87
CA LEU A 121 7.00 -29.59 20.09
C LEU A 121 6.32 -29.95 21.41
N ASP A 122 6.29 -29.02 22.35
CA ASP A 122 5.57 -29.19 23.62
C ASP A 122 4.08 -28.86 23.44
N SER A 123 3.73 -27.82 22.67
CA SER A 123 2.34 -27.55 22.24
C SER A 123 2.28 -26.52 21.10
N PHE A 124 1.20 -26.55 20.31
CA PHE A 124 0.86 -25.50 19.34
C PHE A 124 -0.45 -24.80 19.76
N ARG A 125 -0.52 -23.47 19.63
CA ARG A 125 -1.71 -22.68 19.97
C ARG A 125 -1.90 -21.53 19.00
N ILE A 126 -3.16 -21.27 18.64
CA ILE A 126 -3.55 -20.03 17.95
C ILE A 126 -3.98 -19.04 19.04
N GLU A 127 -3.36 -17.87 19.03
CA GLU A 127 -3.79 -16.75 19.85
C GLU A 127 -4.79 -15.93 19.03
N TYR A 128 -5.97 -15.65 19.60
CA TYR A 128 -7.04 -14.92 18.93
C TYR A 128 -7.16 -13.50 19.48
N TYR A 129 -7.69 -12.58 18.67
CA TYR A 129 -8.10 -11.29 19.19
C TYR A 129 -9.24 -11.48 20.22
N PRO A 130 -9.25 -10.73 21.33
CA PRO A 130 -10.24 -10.93 22.39
C PRO A 130 -11.69 -10.89 21.87
N GLY A 131 -12.43 -11.99 22.11
CA GLY A 131 -13.84 -12.13 21.73
C GLY A 131 -14.11 -12.40 20.25
N THR A 132 -13.09 -12.80 19.48
CA THR A 132 -13.22 -13.05 18.04
C THR A 132 -12.52 -14.34 17.64
N ASP A 133 -12.85 -14.85 16.45
CA ASP A 133 -12.18 -16.01 15.84
C ASP A 133 -11.02 -15.58 14.93
N ALA A 134 -10.65 -14.29 14.94
CA ALA A 134 -9.57 -13.77 14.11
C ALA A 134 -8.21 -14.06 14.78
N PRO A 135 -7.27 -14.72 14.06
CA PRO A 135 -5.97 -15.06 14.61
C PRO A 135 -5.10 -13.82 14.80
N ALA A 136 -4.61 -13.64 16.02
CA ALA A 136 -3.64 -12.61 16.43
C ALA A 136 -2.19 -13.13 16.37
N ASP A 137 -1.95 -14.42 16.65
CA ASP A 137 -0.65 -15.08 16.44
C ASP A 137 -0.82 -16.61 16.30
N TYR A 138 0.22 -17.27 15.78
CA TYR A 138 0.35 -18.73 15.67
C TYR A 138 1.63 -19.14 16.40
N ILE A 139 1.52 -19.81 17.54
CA ILE A 139 2.64 -20.04 18.45
C ILE A 139 2.94 -21.53 18.60
N SER A 140 4.18 -21.90 18.26
CA SER A 140 4.76 -23.22 18.51
C SER A 140 5.72 -23.17 19.70
N TYR A 141 5.38 -23.86 20.78
CA TYR A 141 6.24 -23.98 21.96
C TYR A 141 7.22 -25.13 21.78
N ILE A 142 8.49 -24.80 21.56
CA ILE A 142 9.56 -25.78 21.36
C ILE A 142 10.27 -26.04 22.68
N HIS A 143 10.49 -27.32 23.00
CA HIS A 143 11.05 -27.72 24.28
C HIS A 143 12.45 -27.11 24.52
N GLY A 144 12.61 -26.41 25.64
CA GLY A 144 13.88 -25.80 26.05
C GLY A 144 14.35 -24.64 25.17
N GLU A 145 13.49 -24.13 24.28
CA GLU A 145 13.80 -23.09 23.31
C GLU A 145 12.79 -21.93 23.37
N THR A 146 13.10 -20.82 22.71
CA THR A 146 12.13 -19.73 22.56
C THR A 146 10.98 -20.16 21.64
N PRO A 147 9.72 -19.83 21.97
CA PRO A 147 8.58 -20.16 21.10
C PRO A 147 8.75 -19.53 19.71
N VAL A 148 8.39 -20.30 18.69
CA VAL A 148 8.35 -19.84 17.30
C VAL A 148 6.97 -19.26 17.06
N SER A 149 6.88 -18.01 16.60
CA SER A 149 5.61 -17.38 16.24
C SER A 149 5.77 -16.37 15.10
N MET A 150 4.69 -15.72 14.67
CA MET A 150 4.77 -14.76 13.58
C MET A 150 5.63 -13.56 14.00
N ASN A 151 6.59 -13.18 13.15
CA ASN A 151 7.62 -12.16 13.46
C ASN A 151 8.60 -12.56 14.59
N ARG A 152 8.61 -13.83 15.02
CA ARG A 152 9.56 -14.37 16.01
C ARG A 152 10.08 -15.75 15.57
N ILE A 153 11.24 -15.75 14.95
CA ILE A 153 11.92 -16.99 14.55
C ILE A 153 12.74 -17.60 15.69
N LEU A 154 12.88 -18.93 15.68
CA LEU A 154 13.91 -19.63 16.45
C LEU A 154 15.20 -19.66 15.62
N SER A 155 16.35 -19.34 16.23
CA SER A 155 17.64 -19.48 15.58
C SER A 155 18.60 -20.29 16.45
N ARG A 156 19.14 -21.37 15.88
CA ARG A 156 20.06 -22.29 16.58
C ARG A 156 21.12 -22.81 15.61
N GLN A 157 22.40 -22.65 15.96
CA GLN A 157 23.55 -23.17 15.20
C GLN A 157 23.51 -22.86 13.68
N GLY A 158 23.05 -21.66 13.30
CA GLY A 158 22.94 -21.24 11.90
C GLY A 158 21.64 -21.66 11.19
N PHE A 159 20.83 -22.52 11.81
CA PHE A 159 19.47 -22.83 11.37
C PHE A 159 18.49 -21.81 11.91
N ARG A 160 17.46 -21.52 11.10
CA ARG A 160 16.38 -20.59 11.42
C ARG A 160 15.05 -21.25 11.11
N PHE A 161 14.16 -21.26 12.10
CA PHE A 161 12.85 -21.88 12.02
C PHE A 161 11.78 -20.81 12.13
N TYR A 162 10.83 -20.84 11.22
CA TYR A 162 9.66 -19.95 11.26
C TYR A 162 8.38 -20.72 10.99
N GLN A 163 7.29 -20.26 11.58
CA GLN A 163 5.98 -20.88 11.43
C GLN A 163 5.48 -20.74 9.98
N SER A 164 5.21 -21.87 9.31
CA SER A 164 4.63 -21.86 7.95
C SER A 164 3.18 -22.31 7.92
N SER A 165 2.86 -23.42 8.59
CA SER A 165 1.50 -23.98 8.65
C SER A 165 1.35 -24.87 9.88
N PHE A 166 0.17 -25.41 10.11
CA PHE A 166 -0.14 -26.28 11.24
C PHE A 166 -1.17 -27.31 10.82
N ASP A 167 -1.28 -28.39 11.58
CA ASP A 167 -2.27 -29.45 11.33
C ASP A 167 -3.63 -29.04 11.88
N GLU A 168 -4.72 -29.42 11.20
CA GLU A 168 -6.09 -28.99 11.56
C GLU A 168 -6.51 -29.46 12.97
N ASP A 169 -5.90 -30.53 13.49
CA ASP A 169 -6.13 -31.07 14.83
C ASP A 169 -5.35 -30.33 15.94
N MET A 170 -4.54 -29.33 15.58
CA MET A 170 -3.68 -28.54 16.46
C MET A 170 -2.60 -29.39 17.18
N GLN A 171 -2.37 -30.63 16.75
CA GLN A 171 -1.35 -31.54 17.31
C GLN A 171 -0.03 -31.51 16.55
N GLY A 172 0.02 -30.83 15.41
CA GLY A 172 1.25 -30.67 14.64
C GLY A 172 1.46 -29.26 14.12
N SER A 173 2.74 -28.93 13.97
CA SER A 173 3.21 -27.64 13.50
C SER A 173 4.26 -27.85 12.41
N TRP A 174 4.09 -27.14 11.30
CA TRP A 174 5.06 -27.11 10.21
C TRP A 174 5.90 -25.85 10.34
N LEU A 175 7.20 -26.04 10.52
CA LEU A 175 8.18 -24.96 10.52
C LEU A 175 9.00 -25.04 9.23
N THR A 176 9.20 -23.90 8.59
CA THR A 176 10.18 -23.81 7.51
C THR A 176 11.57 -23.58 8.10
N VAL A 177 12.55 -24.29 7.58
CA VAL A 177 13.95 -24.26 7.94
C VAL A 177 14.75 -23.51 6.89
N ASN A 178 15.53 -22.55 7.33
CA ASN A 178 16.57 -21.89 6.53
C ASN A 178 17.92 -22.03 7.24
N TYR A 179 18.88 -22.67 6.57
CA TYR A 179 20.28 -22.71 6.99
C TYR A 179 21.09 -21.77 6.11
N ASP A 180 21.60 -20.69 6.69
CA ASP A 180 22.52 -19.76 6.01
C ASP A 180 23.41 -19.03 7.04
N PRO A 181 24.56 -19.64 7.41
CA PRO A 181 25.44 -19.09 8.44
C PRO A 181 26.23 -17.85 7.99
N TRP A 182 26.48 -17.68 6.68
CA TRP A 182 27.42 -16.67 6.17
C TRP A 182 26.78 -15.64 5.24
N GLY A 183 25.95 -16.08 4.30
CA GLY A 183 25.44 -15.24 3.21
C GLY A 183 24.54 -14.11 3.71
N ILE A 184 23.69 -14.38 4.71
CA ILE A 184 22.90 -13.36 5.41
C ILE A 184 23.78 -12.25 5.97
N GLY A 185 24.83 -12.59 6.72
CA GLY A 185 25.72 -11.61 7.35
C GLY A 185 26.46 -10.73 6.33
N VAL A 186 26.97 -11.35 5.27
CA VAL A 186 27.62 -10.62 4.16
C VAL A 186 26.64 -9.69 3.47
N THR A 187 25.42 -10.16 3.17
CA THR A 187 24.40 -9.34 2.52
C THR A 187 24.00 -8.13 3.37
N TYR A 188 23.79 -8.33 4.68
CA TYR A 188 23.49 -7.23 5.60
C TYR A 188 24.62 -6.21 5.72
N SER A 189 25.88 -6.66 5.68
CA SER A 189 27.02 -5.73 5.62
C SER A 189 26.98 -4.85 4.37
N GLY A 190 26.57 -5.43 3.23
CA GLY A 190 26.36 -4.73 1.98
C GLY A 190 25.21 -3.72 2.07
N TYR A 191 24.07 -4.11 2.64
CA TYR A 191 22.96 -3.18 2.85
C TYR A 191 23.30 -2.04 3.82
N PHE A 192 24.01 -2.32 4.91
CA PHE A 192 24.48 -1.29 5.83
C PHE A 192 25.40 -0.30 5.11
N LEU A 193 26.33 -0.80 4.31
CA LEU A 193 27.22 0.02 3.48
C LEU A 193 26.43 0.86 2.47
N LEU A 194 25.39 0.29 1.85
CA LEU A 194 24.48 1.00 0.94
C LEU A 194 23.82 2.19 1.66
N GLY A 195 23.23 1.96 2.84
CA GLY A 195 22.60 3.01 3.64
C GLY A 195 23.56 4.14 4.03
N VAL A 196 24.73 3.78 4.57
CA VAL A 196 25.78 4.74 4.95
C VAL A 196 26.26 5.55 3.73
N SER A 197 26.48 4.89 2.59
CA SER A 197 26.95 5.56 1.38
C SER A 197 25.94 6.57 0.83
N MET A 198 24.64 6.23 0.86
CA MET A 198 23.59 7.14 0.42
C MET A 198 23.45 8.35 1.35
N LEU A 199 23.48 8.14 2.67
CA LEU A 199 23.48 9.24 3.65
C LEU A 199 24.71 10.14 3.49
N TRP A 200 25.89 9.56 3.30
CA TRP A 200 27.12 10.31 3.05
C TRP A 200 27.02 11.11 1.75
N MET A 201 26.40 10.58 0.69
CA MET A 201 26.17 11.33 -0.55
C MET A 201 25.30 12.57 -0.34
N LEU A 202 24.29 12.51 0.53
CA LEU A 202 23.44 13.65 0.90
C LEU A 202 24.21 14.72 1.71
N VAL A 203 25.16 14.30 2.56
CA VAL A 203 25.90 15.18 3.48
C VAL A 203 27.27 15.63 2.93
N SER A 204 27.77 15.07 1.83
CA SER A 204 29.13 15.37 1.33
C SER A 204 29.32 16.83 0.87
N ARG A 205 30.42 17.48 1.27
CA ARG A 205 30.73 18.91 0.97
C ARG A 205 30.96 19.20 -0.52
N GLY A 206 31.23 18.19 -1.36
CA GLY A 206 31.45 18.30 -2.81
C GLY A 206 30.39 17.63 -3.70
N GLY A 207 29.30 17.08 -3.15
CA GLY A 207 28.28 16.37 -3.92
C GLY A 207 27.38 17.28 -4.77
N GLU A 208 26.88 16.76 -5.90
CA GLU A 208 25.92 17.49 -6.76
C GLU A 208 24.67 17.93 -5.98
N PHE A 209 24.20 17.11 -5.04
CA PHE A 209 23.07 17.41 -4.16
C PHE A 209 23.29 18.70 -3.35
N ARG A 210 24.44 18.85 -2.67
CA ARG A 210 24.76 20.05 -1.87
C ARG A 210 25.10 21.27 -2.73
N ARG A 211 25.56 21.07 -3.97
CA ARG A 211 25.73 22.15 -4.97
C ARG A 211 24.36 22.66 -5.43
N LEU A 212 23.39 21.78 -5.63
CA LEU A 212 22.01 22.14 -5.96
C LEU A 212 21.29 22.84 -4.78
N LEU A 213 21.55 22.42 -3.53
CA LEU A 213 21.01 23.03 -2.30
C LEU A 213 21.63 24.41 -1.95
N ARG A 214 22.86 24.70 -2.36
CA ARG A 214 23.52 25.99 -2.08
C ARG A 214 23.20 27.09 -3.10
N HIS A 215 22.33 26.81 -4.07
CA HIS A 215 21.88 27.81 -5.02
C HIS A 215 21.15 28.96 -4.29
N PRO A 216 21.45 30.25 -4.56
CA PRO A 216 20.97 31.42 -3.80
C PRO A 216 19.44 31.52 -3.63
N LEU A 217 18.69 30.83 -4.48
CA LEU A 217 17.23 30.72 -4.43
C LEU A 217 16.71 29.84 -3.26
N LEU A 218 17.54 29.08 -2.53
CA LEU A 218 17.16 28.09 -1.49
C LEU A 218 17.03 28.64 -0.06
N LYS A 219 17.57 29.82 0.24
CA LYS A 219 17.97 30.18 1.61
C LYS A 219 16.86 30.65 2.58
N LYS A 220 15.57 30.43 2.31
CA LYS A 220 14.50 30.89 3.23
C LYS A 220 13.46 29.81 3.50
N GLY A 221 13.48 29.26 4.73
CA GLY A 221 12.37 28.51 5.28
C GLY A 221 12.66 27.85 6.63
N GLY A 222 12.04 28.35 7.70
CA GLY A 222 11.90 27.72 9.01
C GLY A 222 10.48 27.94 9.57
N MET A 223 9.94 26.87 10.15
CA MET A 223 8.83 26.65 11.13
C MET A 223 7.77 27.73 11.43
N PHE A 224 6.47 27.36 11.47
CA PHE A 224 5.72 26.93 12.67
C PHE A 224 4.23 26.63 12.35
N VAL A 225 3.54 26.00 13.30
CA VAL A 225 2.23 25.32 13.34
C VAL A 225 1.12 26.19 14.03
N LEU A 226 -0.13 25.70 14.01
CA LEU A 226 -1.35 26.08 14.80
C LEU A 226 -2.22 27.19 14.16
N LEU A 227 -3.56 27.18 14.12
CA LEU A 227 -4.63 26.55 14.92
C LEU A 227 -6.00 26.63 14.14
N LEU A 228 -6.89 25.64 14.39
CA LEU A 228 -8.39 25.57 14.35
C LEU A 228 -9.23 26.15 13.17
N LEU A 229 -10.16 25.40 12.54
CA LEU A 229 -11.53 24.92 12.93
C LEU A 229 -12.63 25.99 12.75
N CYS A 230 -13.54 25.74 11.80
CA CYS A 230 -15.01 25.87 11.90
C CYS A 230 -15.67 25.81 10.50
N LEU A 231 -16.86 25.19 10.48
CA LEU A 231 -17.99 25.29 9.52
C LEU A 231 -18.38 23.95 8.87
N GLY A 232 -19.31 23.27 9.53
CA GLY A 232 -20.15 22.22 8.93
C GLY A 232 -21.61 22.65 8.99
N SER A 233 -22.16 23.09 7.87
CA SER A 233 -23.60 23.33 7.72
C SER A 233 -24.30 22.00 7.49
N GLY A 234 -25.29 21.68 8.34
CA GLY A 234 -26.15 20.52 8.16
C GLY A 234 -27.14 20.76 7.03
N VAL A 235 -27.25 19.80 6.12
CA VAL A 235 -28.31 19.76 5.11
C VAL A 235 -29.51 19.03 5.71
N HIS A 236 -30.67 19.69 5.72
CA HIS A 236 -31.96 19.09 6.06
C HIS A 236 -32.47 18.28 4.85
N ALA A 237 -32.76 17.00 5.07
CA ALA A 237 -33.45 16.16 4.10
C ALA A 237 -34.93 16.04 4.49
N GLN A 238 -35.79 16.10 3.48
CA GLN A 238 -37.25 16.06 3.58
C GLN A 238 -37.73 14.68 4.08
N LYS A 239 -38.64 14.68 5.06
CA LYS A 239 -39.16 13.47 5.74
C LYS A 239 -40.01 12.62 4.80
N ARG A 240 -39.62 11.36 4.63
CA ARG A 240 -40.49 10.26 4.19
C ARG A 240 -40.81 9.41 5.43
N SER A 241 -42.08 9.14 5.70
CA SER A 241 -42.52 8.47 6.93
C SER A 241 -42.47 6.95 6.79
N LEU A 242 -41.32 6.35 7.12
CA LEU A 242 -41.19 4.91 7.35
C LEU A 242 -41.26 4.62 8.86
N PRO A 243 -41.80 3.46 9.27
CA PRO A 243 -41.82 3.05 10.67
C PRO A 243 -40.39 2.77 11.15
N ALA A 244 -39.87 3.65 12.00
CA ALA A 244 -38.53 3.57 12.56
C ALA A 244 -38.52 4.05 14.02
N LEU A 245 -37.48 3.66 14.77
CA LEU A 245 -37.27 4.09 16.16
C LEU A 245 -37.29 5.62 16.28
N ALA A 246 -37.75 6.11 17.44
CA ALA A 246 -37.62 7.52 17.77
C ALA A 246 -36.14 7.92 17.78
N ARG A 247 -35.81 9.10 17.21
CA ARG A 247 -34.42 9.53 17.01
C ARG A 247 -33.60 9.51 18.31
N LYS A 248 -34.20 9.93 19.44
CA LYS A 248 -33.55 9.93 20.76
C LYS A 248 -33.17 8.50 21.23
N GLN A 249 -33.98 7.50 20.91
CA GLN A 249 -33.68 6.10 21.22
C GLN A 249 -32.58 5.57 20.29
N ALA A 250 -32.64 5.88 18.99
CA ALA A 250 -31.60 5.51 18.04
C ALA A 250 -30.22 6.12 18.37
N ASP A 251 -30.20 7.42 18.74
CA ASP A 251 -28.97 8.12 19.16
C ASP A 251 -28.37 7.51 20.44
N SER A 252 -29.19 6.92 21.31
CA SER A 252 -28.73 6.20 22.51
C SER A 252 -28.07 4.85 22.19
N LEU A 253 -28.50 4.20 21.09
CA LEU A 253 -27.92 2.96 20.61
C LEU A 253 -26.57 3.19 19.92
N ALA A 254 -26.37 4.34 19.27
CA ALA A 254 -25.15 4.66 18.52
C ALA A 254 -23.85 4.49 19.34
N ARG A 255 -23.92 4.72 20.66
CA ARG A 255 -22.77 4.61 21.59
C ARG A 255 -22.59 3.22 22.21
N LYS A 256 -23.56 2.31 22.06
CA LYS A 256 -23.44 0.94 22.58
C LYS A 256 -22.30 0.22 21.87
N GLN A 257 -21.61 -0.67 22.56
CA GLN A 257 -20.44 -1.36 22.03
C GLN A 257 -20.83 -2.75 21.53
N VAL A 258 -20.29 -3.14 20.39
CA VAL A 258 -20.50 -4.46 19.76
C VAL A 258 -19.19 -4.95 19.16
N ILE A 259 -19.07 -6.25 18.96
CA ILE A 259 -17.96 -6.88 18.24
C ILE A 259 -18.35 -6.90 16.76
N TYR A 260 -17.56 -6.23 15.92
CA TYR A 260 -17.78 -6.16 14.48
C TYR A 260 -16.46 -5.98 13.74
N ASN A 261 -16.26 -6.74 12.66
CA ASN A 261 -14.97 -6.81 11.94
C ASN A 261 -13.78 -7.06 12.88
N ASP A 262 -13.95 -8.06 13.75
CA ASP A 262 -12.95 -8.58 14.67
C ASP A 262 -12.39 -7.58 15.69
N ARG A 263 -13.15 -6.53 16.00
CA ARG A 263 -12.83 -5.62 17.10
C ARG A 263 -14.09 -5.08 17.76
N VAL A 264 -13.92 -4.51 18.94
CA VAL A 264 -14.95 -3.72 19.63
C VAL A 264 -15.13 -2.38 18.91
N VAL A 265 -16.37 -2.06 18.54
CA VAL A 265 -16.78 -0.83 17.84
C VAL A 265 -18.03 -0.23 18.49
N PRO A 266 -18.29 1.08 18.32
CA PRO A 266 -19.64 1.59 18.54
C PRO A 266 -20.62 0.97 17.54
N PHE A 267 -21.83 0.70 18.00
CA PHE A 267 -22.93 0.14 17.20
C PHE A 267 -23.22 0.98 15.94
N ASN A 268 -22.97 2.28 16.00
CA ASN A 268 -23.00 3.16 14.84
C ASN A 268 -22.13 2.69 13.67
N THR A 269 -20.94 2.14 13.93
CA THR A 269 -20.04 1.65 12.87
C THR A 269 -20.67 0.48 12.14
N LEU A 270 -21.17 -0.53 12.88
CA LEU A 270 -21.90 -1.67 12.31
C LEU A 270 -23.13 -1.19 11.53
N ALA A 271 -23.94 -0.31 12.13
CA ALA A 271 -25.18 0.17 11.54
C ALA A 271 -24.93 0.96 10.25
N ARG A 272 -23.95 1.86 10.26
CA ARG A 272 -23.54 2.63 9.09
C ARG A 272 -23.05 1.72 7.96
N ASP A 273 -22.20 0.74 8.29
CA ASP A 273 -21.62 -0.17 7.29
C ASP A 273 -22.70 -1.07 6.68
N PHE A 274 -23.66 -1.55 7.49
CA PHE A 274 -24.84 -2.27 7.01
C PHE A 274 -25.65 -1.44 5.99
N VAL A 275 -26.01 -0.20 6.34
CA VAL A 275 -26.79 0.68 5.45
C VAL A 275 -26.00 1.04 4.19
N LEU A 276 -24.69 1.31 4.33
CA LEU A 276 -23.81 1.64 3.21
C LEU A 276 -23.66 0.47 2.24
N LYS A 277 -23.49 -0.76 2.74
CA LYS A 277 -23.36 -1.96 1.91
C LYS A 277 -24.66 -2.26 1.15
N LEU A 278 -25.81 -2.11 1.80
CA LEU A 278 -27.12 -2.32 1.17
C LEU A 278 -27.44 -1.24 0.13
N THR A 279 -27.35 0.04 0.51
CA THR A 279 -27.91 1.15 -0.28
C THR A 279 -26.88 1.90 -1.12
N GLY A 280 -25.59 1.69 -0.86
CA GLY A 280 -24.51 2.54 -1.38
C GLY A 280 -24.44 3.93 -0.76
N LYS A 281 -25.26 4.22 0.27
CA LYS A 281 -25.34 5.53 0.96
C LYS A 281 -25.20 5.37 2.48
N PRO A 282 -24.64 6.35 3.20
CA PRO A 282 -24.46 6.26 4.65
C PRO A 282 -25.75 6.47 5.46
N SER A 283 -26.87 6.77 4.80
CA SER A 283 -28.18 7.02 5.41
C SER A 283 -29.27 6.71 4.40
N TYR A 284 -30.45 6.30 4.86
CA TYR A 284 -31.58 5.95 4.00
C TYR A 284 -32.83 6.74 4.41
N GLY A 285 -33.53 7.35 3.46
CA GLY A 285 -34.80 8.07 3.73
C GLY A 285 -34.72 9.21 4.77
N GLY A 286 -33.54 9.79 5.00
CA GLY A 286 -33.32 10.79 6.06
C GLY A 286 -33.21 10.21 7.48
N MET A 287 -33.23 8.88 7.61
CA MET A 287 -33.05 8.16 8.87
C MET A 287 -31.57 7.92 9.16
N THR A 288 -31.25 7.85 10.44
CA THR A 288 -29.94 7.40 10.93
C THR A 288 -29.75 5.90 10.68
N PRO A 289 -28.52 5.39 10.57
CA PRO A 289 -28.29 3.96 10.38
C PRO A 289 -28.91 3.08 11.47
N GLU A 290 -28.92 3.54 12.72
CA GLU A 290 -29.50 2.84 13.86
C GLU A 290 -31.03 2.75 13.75
N GLN A 291 -31.69 3.79 13.22
CA GLN A 291 -33.12 3.75 12.91
C GLN A 291 -33.46 2.72 11.84
N VAL A 292 -32.59 2.56 10.84
CA VAL A 292 -32.77 1.58 9.77
C VAL A 292 -32.63 0.15 10.31
N ILE A 293 -31.59 -0.14 11.10
CA ILE A 293 -31.45 -1.46 11.73
C ILE A 293 -32.61 -1.74 12.69
N GLY A 294 -33.01 -0.76 13.51
CA GLY A 294 -34.17 -0.90 14.39
C GLY A 294 -35.46 -1.17 13.62
N GLY A 295 -35.61 -0.58 12.43
CA GLY A 295 -36.72 -0.88 11.53
C GLY A 295 -36.74 -2.32 11.05
N TRP A 296 -35.60 -2.84 10.58
CA TRP A 296 -35.45 -4.24 10.17
C TRP A 296 -35.73 -5.24 11.29
N LEU A 297 -35.30 -4.93 12.53
CA LEU A 297 -35.52 -5.80 13.69
C LEU A 297 -36.95 -5.77 14.20
N LEU A 298 -37.58 -4.59 14.22
CA LEU A 298 -38.90 -4.42 14.83
C LEU A 298 -40.04 -4.71 13.86
N ARG A 299 -39.85 -4.44 12.56
CA ARG A 299 -40.90 -4.47 11.51
C ARG A 299 -40.39 -5.11 10.20
N PRO A 300 -39.79 -6.31 10.21
CA PRO A 300 -39.21 -6.94 9.01
C PRO A 300 -40.19 -7.06 7.84
N GLU A 301 -41.49 -7.23 8.11
CA GLU A 301 -42.54 -7.38 7.11
C GLU A 301 -42.74 -6.14 6.23
N VAL A 302 -42.40 -4.95 6.75
CA VAL A 302 -42.42 -3.69 6.00
C VAL A 302 -41.11 -3.52 5.24
N TRP A 303 -39.99 -3.75 5.92
CA TRP A 303 -38.65 -3.47 5.39
C TRP A 303 -38.21 -4.43 4.29
N GLN A 304 -38.72 -5.67 4.26
CA GLN A 304 -38.47 -6.62 3.18
C GLN A 304 -39.04 -6.17 1.82
N ASN A 305 -40.05 -5.28 1.84
CA ASN A 305 -40.71 -4.73 0.67
C ASN A 305 -40.20 -3.31 0.31
N GLU A 306 -39.22 -2.79 1.04
CA GLU A 306 -38.61 -1.50 0.73
C GLU A 306 -37.47 -1.69 -0.30
N PRO A 307 -37.44 -0.93 -1.40
CA PRO A 307 -36.41 -1.05 -2.43
C PRO A 307 -35.09 -0.44 -1.96
N MET A 308 -34.39 -1.18 -1.09
CA MET A 308 -33.19 -0.72 -0.38
C MET A 308 -31.90 -1.36 -0.92
N ILE A 309 -31.98 -2.54 -1.55
CA ILE A 309 -30.80 -3.32 -1.98
C ILE A 309 -30.32 -2.79 -3.33
N TYR A 310 -29.23 -2.04 -3.34
CA TYR A 310 -28.66 -1.46 -4.56
C TYR A 310 -27.97 -2.53 -5.42
N ILE A 311 -28.42 -2.67 -6.68
CA ILE A 311 -27.84 -3.57 -7.67
C ILE A 311 -27.22 -2.75 -8.80
N LYS A 312 -25.88 -2.67 -8.81
CA LYS A 312 -25.12 -1.86 -9.79
C LYS A 312 -25.11 -2.48 -11.19
N ASN A 313 -24.99 -3.81 -11.28
CA ASN A 313 -24.81 -4.51 -12.55
C ASN A 313 -26.12 -4.54 -13.36
N GLU A 314 -26.07 -4.11 -14.62
CA GLU A 314 -27.26 -4.05 -15.48
C GLU A 314 -27.76 -5.42 -15.94
N ALA A 315 -26.86 -6.37 -16.23
CA ALA A 315 -27.25 -7.72 -16.62
C ALA A 315 -27.99 -8.43 -15.48
N LEU A 316 -27.53 -8.27 -14.23
CA LEU A 316 -28.23 -8.80 -13.06
C LEU A 316 -29.61 -8.13 -12.86
N ARG A 317 -29.71 -6.82 -13.08
CA ARG A 317 -31.01 -6.11 -13.01
C ARG A 317 -32.01 -6.63 -14.03
N ARG A 318 -31.58 -6.86 -15.27
CA ARG A 318 -32.42 -7.44 -16.33
C ARG A 318 -32.86 -8.86 -15.99
N LEU A 319 -31.96 -9.67 -15.43
CA LEU A 319 -32.22 -11.04 -15.02
C LEU A 319 -33.22 -11.13 -13.85
N LEU A 320 -33.19 -10.15 -12.95
CA LEU A 320 -34.15 -10.03 -11.83
C LEU A 320 -35.45 -9.30 -12.20
N HIS A 321 -35.55 -8.78 -13.44
CA HIS A 321 -36.67 -7.96 -13.93
C HIS A 321 -36.90 -6.67 -13.13
N LEU A 322 -35.83 -5.99 -12.72
CA LEU A 322 -35.90 -4.74 -11.95
C LEU A 322 -35.98 -3.51 -12.86
N GLU A 323 -37.01 -2.68 -12.66
CA GLU A 323 -37.17 -1.40 -13.37
C GLU A 323 -36.23 -0.31 -12.82
N ILE A 324 -35.97 -0.35 -11.51
CA ILE A 324 -35.09 0.58 -10.79
C ILE A 324 -33.84 -0.13 -10.28
N PRO A 325 -32.72 0.58 -10.03
CA PRO A 325 -31.47 -0.04 -9.58
C PRO A 325 -31.48 -0.51 -8.11
N TYR A 326 -32.64 -0.53 -7.45
CA TYR A 326 -32.81 -1.01 -6.09
C TYR A 326 -33.84 -2.14 -6.08
N ALA A 327 -33.49 -3.28 -5.49
CA ALA A 327 -34.37 -4.42 -5.28
C ALA A 327 -34.94 -4.38 -3.86
N CYS A 328 -36.15 -4.92 -3.71
CA CYS A 328 -36.68 -5.33 -2.42
C CYS A 328 -36.05 -6.69 -2.04
N LEU A 329 -36.05 -7.02 -0.74
CA LEU A 329 -35.67 -8.37 -0.33
C LEU A 329 -36.65 -9.40 -0.92
N ALA A 330 -37.94 -9.08 -0.90
CA ALA A 330 -39.00 -9.92 -1.46
C ALA A 330 -38.76 -10.28 -2.94
N ASP A 331 -38.22 -9.36 -3.74
CA ASP A 331 -37.97 -9.60 -5.18
C ASP A 331 -36.91 -10.68 -5.44
N LEU A 332 -36.07 -10.98 -4.45
CA LEU A 332 -34.97 -11.94 -4.53
C LEU A 332 -35.37 -13.36 -4.10
N PHE A 333 -36.60 -13.54 -3.64
CA PHE A 333 -37.17 -14.82 -3.22
C PHE A 333 -38.44 -15.14 -4.01
N ASP A 334 -38.64 -16.42 -4.30
CA ASP A 334 -39.85 -16.96 -4.91
C ASP A 334 -40.45 -17.97 -3.92
N GLY A 335 -41.28 -17.47 -3.00
CA GLY A 335 -41.64 -18.19 -1.77
C GLY A 335 -40.42 -18.42 -0.89
N GLU A 336 -40.13 -19.68 -0.54
CA GLU A 336 -38.92 -20.05 0.22
C GLU A 336 -37.66 -20.17 -0.66
N LYS A 337 -37.81 -20.10 -1.99
CA LYS A 337 -36.71 -20.39 -2.91
C LYS A 337 -35.92 -19.13 -3.26
N TYR A 338 -34.62 -19.14 -2.94
CA TYR A 338 -33.73 -18.03 -3.25
C TYR A 338 -33.38 -17.97 -4.75
N ARG A 339 -33.67 -16.84 -5.42
CA ARG A 339 -33.57 -16.72 -6.88
C ARG A 339 -32.13 -16.74 -7.38
N LEU A 340 -31.18 -16.13 -6.65
CA LEU A 340 -29.78 -16.04 -7.08
C LEU A 340 -29.04 -17.38 -7.02
N GLN A 341 -29.51 -18.33 -6.19
CA GLN A 341 -28.90 -19.65 -6.06
C GLN A 341 -28.89 -20.42 -7.40
N LYS A 342 -29.91 -20.25 -8.24
CA LYS A 342 -29.99 -20.89 -9.57
C LYS A 342 -28.91 -20.40 -10.55
N PHE A 343 -28.43 -19.16 -10.34
CA PHE A 343 -27.47 -18.50 -11.22
C PHE A 343 -26.04 -18.63 -10.72
N TRP A 344 -25.87 -19.11 -9.48
CA TRP A 344 -24.57 -19.43 -8.92
C TRP A 344 -24.17 -20.86 -9.29
N LYS A 345 -23.21 -21.01 -10.21
CA LYS A 345 -22.68 -22.33 -10.62
C LYS A 345 -21.55 -22.86 -9.73
N GLY A 346 -21.22 -22.17 -8.64
CA GLY A 346 -20.02 -22.44 -7.85
C GLY A 346 -18.72 -22.15 -8.64
N LYS A 347 -17.58 -22.07 -7.95
CA LYS A 347 -16.28 -22.04 -8.62
C LYS A 347 -15.99 -23.46 -9.15
N GLN A 348 -16.22 -23.71 -10.43
CA GLN A 348 -15.84 -24.99 -11.07
C GLN A 348 -14.33 -25.15 -11.22
N ASP A 349 -13.55 -24.06 -11.16
CA ASP A 349 -12.09 -24.07 -11.22
C ASP A 349 -11.51 -22.90 -10.40
N HIS A 350 -10.56 -23.17 -9.50
CA HIS A 350 -9.97 -22.16 -8.61
C HIS A 350 -9.11 -21.12 -9.35
N HIS A 351 -8.71 -21.41 -10.59
CA HIS A 351 -7.85 -20.54 -11.40
C HIS A 351 -8.60 -19.59 -12.36
N GLN A 352 -9.91 -19.74 -12.53
CA GLN A 352 -10.67 -18.90 -13.47
C GLN A 352 -11.15 -17.59 -12.81
N LYS A 353 -10.83 -16.44 -13.43
CA LYS A 353 -11.32 -15.13 -12.98
C LYS A 353 -12.83 -15.02 -13.18
N MET A 354 -13.55 -14.72 -12.11
CA MET A 354 -15.00 -14.51 -12.13
C MET A 354 -15.40 -13.41 -13.12
N THR A 355 -16.46 -13.68 -13.88
CA THR A 355 -17.12 -12.72 -14.77
C THR A 355 -17.73 -11.55 -13.99
N SER A 356 -18.02 -10.45 -14.68
CA SER A 356 -18.64 -9.27 -14.06
C SER A 356 -20.05 -9.54 -13.51
N LEU A 357 -20.77 -10.52 -14.09
CA LEU A 357 -22.09 -10.95 -13.63
C LEU A 357 -21.98 -11.81 -12.35
N GLU A 358 -21.07 -12.79 -12.32
CA GLU A 358 -20.86 -13.63 -11.13
C GLU A 358 -20.43 -12.80 -9.92
N LYS A 359 -19.54 -11.83 -10.10
CA LYS A 359 -19.17 -10.88 -9.04
C LYS A 359 -20.37 -10.10 -8.51
N ALA A 360 -21.28 -9.70 -9.39
CA ALA A 360 -22.48 -8.98 -9.00
C ALA A 360 -23.49 -9.89 -8.26
N ILE A 361 -23.56 -11.18 -8.64
CA ILE A 361 -24.37 -12.17 -7.93
C ILE A 361 -23.84 -12.37 -6.51
N VAL A 362 -22.52 -12.55 -6.33
CA VAL A 362 -21.92 -12.63 -4.98
C VAL A 362 -22.16 -11.36 -4.18
N GLU A 363 -21.97 -10.19 -4.77
CA GLU A 363 -22.20 -8.92 -4.07
C GLU A 363 -23.66 -8.76 -3.61
N ALA A 364 -24.63 -9.23 -4.42
CA ALA A 364 -26.03 -9.22 -4.06
C ALA A 364 -26.37 -10.28 -3.00
N ASP A 365 -25.78 -11.47 -3.09
CA ASP A 365 -25.89 -12.55 -2.11
C ASP A 365 -25.36 -12.13 -0.73
N GLU A 366 -24.19 -11.51 -0.67
CA GLU A 366 -23.64 -10.93 0.56
C GLU A 366 -24.60 -9.94 1.23
N LYS A 367 -25.29 -9.09 0.44
CA LYS A 367 -26.26 -8.12 0.95
C LYS A 367 -27.49 -8.81 1.55
N VAL A 368 -27.99 -9.85 0.88
CA VAL A 368 -29.10 -10.67 1.40
C VAL A 368 -28.67 -11.38 2.68
N GLY A 369 -27.49 -12.00 2.68
CA GLY A 369 -26.90 -12.66 3.85
C GLY A 369 -26.84 -11.73 5.06
N LEU A 370 -26.40 -10.47 4.90
CA LEU A 370 -26.39 -9.49 5.99
C LEU A 370 -27.77 -9.22 6.57
N ILE A 371 -28.81 -9.11 5.73
CA ILE A 371 -30.19 -8.90 6.18
C ILE A 371 -30.68 -10.13 6.97
N LEU A 372 -30.43 -11.34 6.45
CA LEU A 372 -30.81 -12.58 7.11
C LEU A 372 -30.08 -12.76 8.45
N MET A 373 -28.78 -12.44 8.51
CA MET A 373 -28.01 -12.45 9.76
C MET A 373 -28.58 -11.45 10.78
N LEU A 374 -29.06 -10.28 10.32
CA LEU A 374 -29.70 -9.30 11.20
C LEU A 374 -31.03 -9.82 11.74
N GLN A 375 -31.88 -10.38 10.88
CA GLN A 375 -33.18 -10.94 11.25
C GLN A 375 -33.05 -12.13 12.21
N ASN A 376 -32.02 -12.97 12.02
CA ASN A 376 -31.73 -14.12 12.86
C ASN A 376 -30.96 -13.76 14.15
N GLY A 377 -30.62 -12.48 14.36
CA GLY A 377 -29.91 -12.02 15.54
C GLY A 377 -28.41 -12.38 15.59
N THR A 378 -27.84 -12.91 14.52
CA THR A 378 -26.42 -13.32 14.46
C THR A 378 -25.47 -12.21 14.01
N LEU A 379 -26.00 -11.12 13.43
CA LEU A 379 -25.20 -9.96 12.99
C LEU A 379 -24.69 -9.12 14.15
N ILE A 380 -25.51 -8.90 15.19
CA ILE A 380 -25.17 -8.03 16.31
C ILE A 380 -24.56 -8.89 17.41
N ARG A 381 -23.24 -8.79 17.59
CA ARG A 381 -22.51 -9.49 18.66
C ARG A 381 -22.25 -8.52 19.82
N PRO A 382 -23.00 -8.56 20.94
CA PRO A 382 -22.70 -7.74 22.11
C PRO A 382 -21.38 -8.18 22.77
N LEU A 383 -20.86 -7.36 23.67
CA LEU A 383 -19.69 -7.76 24.47
C LEU A 383 -20.09 -8.90 25.43
N PRO A 384 -19.24 -9.91 25.60
CA PRO A 384 -19.43 -10.93 26.63
C PRO A 384 -19.55 -10.33 28.04
N GLU A 385 -20.45 -10.88 28.86
CA GLU A 385 -20.64 -10.45 30.25
C GLU A 385 -19.56 -10.98 31.21
N ASP A 386 -18.75 -11.93 30.75
CA ASP A 386 -17.67 -12.59 31.51
C ASP A 386 -16.40 -11.74 31.66
N GLY A 387 -16.34 -10.56 31.03
CA GLY A 387 -15.20 -9.66 31.08
C GLY A 387 -14.01 -10.10 30.21
N SER A 388 -14.16 -11.12 29.36
CA SER A 388 -13.12 -11.59 28.43
C SER A 388 -12.70 -10.55 27.39
N VAL A 389 -13.56 -9.56 27.13
CA VAL A 389 -13.33 -8.48 26.15
C VAL A 389 -13.42 -7.13 26.85
N GLU A 390 -12.32 -6.39 26.84
CA GLU A 390 -12.29 -5.05 27.44
C GLU A 390 -13.11 -4.04 26.60
N PRO A 391 -13.97 -3.24 27.23
CA PRO A 391 -14.69 -2.18 26.54
C PRO A 391 -13.75 -1.06 26.11
N VAL A 392 -14.05 -0.43 24.96
CA VAL A 392 -13.31 0.75 24.51
C VAL A 392 -13.71 1.99 25.30
N SER A 393 -12.75 2.90 25.52
CA SER A 393 -13.00 4.16 26.23
C SER A 393 -13.97 5.09 25.49
N ASP A 394 -14.71 5.91 26.24
CA ASP A 394 -15.65 6.88 25.68
C ASP A 394 -15.01 7.86 24.68
N THR A 395 -13.76 8.24 24.89
CA THR A 395 -13.02 9.12 23.97
C THR A 395 -12.82 8.46 22.62
N LYS A 396 -12.53 7.16 22.59
CA LYS A 396 -12.35 6.37 21.38
C LYS A 396 -13.67 6.19 20.64
N ILE A 397 -14.77 6.00 21.37
CA ILE A 397 -16.14 6.00 20.81
C ILE A 397 -16.44 7.35 20.15
N GLN A 398 -16.20 8.47 20.83
CA GLN A 398 -16.46 9.80 20.24
C GLN A 398 -15.60 10.06 19.00
N ALA A 399 -14.34 9.65 19.02
CA ALA A 399 -13.44 9.76 17.87
C ALA A 399 -13.96 8.97 16.67
N GLU A 400 -14.43 7.73 16.89
CA GLU A 400 -14.97 6.88 15.82
C GLU A 400 -16.30 7.40 15.27
N LEU A 401 -17.21 7.88 16.13
CA LEU A 401 -18.44 8.54 15.69
C LEU A 401 -18.16 9.79 14.83
N LEU A 402 -17.17 10.60 15.23
CA LEU A 402 -16.75 11.77 14.45
C LEU A 402 -16.15 11.36 13.11
N TYR A 403 -15.32 10.31 13.09
CA TYR A 403 -14.73 9.77 11.88
C TYR A 403 -15.80 9.26 10.91
N ASN A 404 -16.77 8.51 11.41
CA ASN A 404 -17.87 7.93 10.62
C ASN A 404 -18.78 8.99 10.00
N ARG A 405 -18.98 10.12 10.69
CA ARG A 405 -19.84 11.22 10.24
C ARG A 405 -19.24 12.01 9.07
N ILE A 406 -17.91 12.11 9.00
CA ILE A 406 -17.23 12.94 8.01
C ILE A 406 -16.67 12.05 6.89
N PRO A 407 -17.14 12.18 5.64
CA PRO A 407 -16.61 11.43 4.51
C PRO A 407 -15.30 12.05 4.00
N PHE A 408 -14.24 11.99 4.81
CA PHE A 408 -12.93 12.63 4.59
C PHE A 408 -12.40 12.43 3.17
N SER A 409 -12.27 11.17 2.74
CA SER A 409 -11.72 10.80 1.44
C SER A 409 -12.52 11.38 0.29
N LYS A 410 -13.86 11.31 0.36
CA LYS A 410 -14.74 11.82 -0.69
C LYS A 410 -14.62 13.33 -0.87
N LEU A 411 -14.70 14.05 0.25
CA LEU A 411 -14.61 15.52 0.25
C LEU A 411 -13.25 15.96 -0.29
N LEU A 412 -12.17 15.34 0.20
CA LEU A 412 -10.83 15.73 -0.19
C LEU A 412 -10.48 15.39 -1.63
N PHE A 413 -10.83 14.21 -2.15
CA PHE A 413 -10.46 13.91 -3.53
C PHE A 413 -11.17 14.86 -4.50
N MET A 414 -12.46 15.15 -4.27
CA MET A 414 -13.24 16.07 -5.10
C MET A 414 -12.65 17.48 -5.06
N PHE A 415 -12.35 17.97 -3.85
CA PHE A 415 -11.74 19.28 -3.64
C PHE A 415 -10.35 19.36 -4.28
N ASN A 416 -9.46 18.41 -3.95
CA ASN A 416 -8.08 18.39 -4.40
C ASN A 416 -7.98 18.27 -5.92
N LEU A 417 -8.77 17.40 -6.57
CA LEU A 417 -8.76 17.32 -8.04
C LEU A 417 -9.27 18.61 -8.68
N THR A 418 -10.35 19.19 -8.19
CA THR A 418 -10.93 20.42 -8.74
C THR A 418 -9.96 21.60 -8.61
N VAL A 419 -9.47 21.87 -7.39
CA VAL A 419 -8.53 22.96 -7.12
C VAL A 419 -7.18 22.71 -7.80
N GLY A 420 -6.72 21.45 -7.83
CA GLY A 420 -5.50 21.04 -8.50
C GLY A 420 -5.54 21.29 -10.00
N MET A 421 -6.64 20.92 -10.68
CA MET A 421 -6.84 21.19 -12.10
C MET A 421 -6.87 22.69 -12.39
N LEU A 422 -7.61 23.47 -11.60
CA LEU A 422 -7.65 24.94 -11.75
C LEU A 422 -6.26 25.57 -11.57
N ALA A 423 -5.51 25.15 -10.55
CA ALA A 423 -4.15 25.60 -10.30
C ALA A 423 -3.20 25.20 -11.45
N PHE A 424 -3.37 23.99 -12.01
CA PHE A 424 -2.54 23.46 -13.09
C PHE A 424 -2.80 24.19 -14.41
N PHE A 425 -4.06 24.40 -14.80
CA PHE A 425 -4.39 25.16 -16.01
C PHE A 425 -3.96 26.61 -15.90
N ARG A 426 -4.11 27.23 -14.72
CA ARG A 426 -3.56 28.58 -14.47
C ARG A 426 -2.04 28.62 -14.64
N LEU A 427 -1.33 27.62 -14.12
CA LEU A 427 0.12 27.49 -14.27
C LEU A 427 0.51 27.37 -15.75
N LEU A 428 -0.18 26.52 -16.52
CA LEU A 428 0.04 26.35 -17.96
C LEU A 428 -0.25 27.65 -18.71
N TYR A 429 -1.39 28.28 -18.46
CA TYR A 429 -1.80 29.54 -19.10
C TYR A 429 -0.78 30.66 -18.85
N ARG A 430 -0.32 30.85 -17.60
CA ARG A 430 0.74 31.81 -17.28
C ARG A 430 2.05 31.44 -17.97
N GLY A 431 2.41 30.16 -18.00
CA GLY A 431 3.61 29.66 -18.66
C GLY A 431 3.62 29.90 -20.18
N LEU A 432 2.47 29.70 -20.83
CA LEU A 432 2.28 29.92 -22.27
C LEU A 432 2.16 31.41 -22.63
N ARG A 433 1.46 32.24 -21.84
CA ARG A 433 1.35 33.69 -22.13
C ARG A 433 2.63 34.49 -21.86
N ARG A 434 3.46 34.09 -20.89
CA ARG A 434 4.82 34.64 -20.76
C ARG A 434 5.67 34.37 -22.00
N SER A 435 5.31 33.37 -22.81
CA SER A 435 5.94 33.06 -24.08
C SER A 435 5.56 34.04 -25.20
N SER A 436 4.38 34.65 -25.13
CA SER A 436 3.83 35.58 -26.14
C SER A 436 4.02 37.06 -25.79
N ALA A 437 4.11 37.41 -24.50
CA ALA A 437 4.26 38.79 -24.02
C ALA A 437 5.67 39.41 -24.24
N LEU A 438 6.60 38.68 -24.86
CA LEU A 438 7.85 39.24 -25.40
C LEU A 438 7.67 39.81 -26.83
N SER A 439 6.44 39.84 -27.36
CA SER A 439 6.13 40.30 -28.71
C SER A 439 5.15 41.47 -28.80
N ASP A 440 4.65 42.01 -27.68
CA ASP A 440 3.61 43.05 -27.73
C ASP A 440 3.92 44.20 -26.76
N SER A 441 4.15 45.40 -27.32
CA SER A 441 4.58 46.62 -26.67
C SER A 441 3.42 47.49 -26.17
N SER A 442 2.24 46.92 -25.95
CA SER A 442 1.04 47.64 -25.52
C SER A 442 0.71 47.34 -24.04
N GLY A 443 1.30 48.13 -23.15
CA GLY A 443 1.24 47.98 -21.68
C GLY A 443 -0.13 48.16 -21.02
N ARG A 444 -1.11 47.29 -21.30
CA ARG A 444 -2.35 47.17 -20.53
C ARG A 444 -2.32 45.90 -19.65
N ILE A 445 -1.72 46.01 -18.47
CA ILE A 445 -1.73 44.96 -17.42
C ILE A 445 -2.23 45.56 -16.10
N VAL A 446 -3.54 45.83 -15.97
CA VAL A 446 -4.11 46.30 -14.70
C VAL A 446 -5.30 45.43 -14.24
N ALA A 447 -6.20 45.02 -15.13
CA ALA A 447 -7.37 44.19 -14.77
C ALA A 447 -7.01 42.73 -14.35
N LEU A 448 -5.88 42.19 -14.81
CA LEU A 448 -5.36 40.86 -14.40
C LEU A 448 -4.67 40.88 -13.03
N SER A 449 -4.41 42.05 -12.45
CA SER A 449 -3.64 42.20 -11.21
C SER A 449 -4.43 41.80 -9.96
N PHE A 450 -5.73 42.13 -9.88
CA PHE A 450 -6.55 41.83 -8.70
C PHE A 450 -6.88 40.33 -8.57
N SER A 451 -7.34 39.69 -9.65
CA SER A 451 -7.51 38.22 -9.74
C SER A 451 -6.18 37.47 -9.55
N SER A 452 -5.05 38.09 -9.89
CA SER A 452 -3.74 37.47 -9.65
C SER A 452 -3.41 37.33 -8.17
N ARG A 453 -3.64 38.37 -7.36
CA ARG A 453 -3.31 38.38 -5.92
C ARG A 453 -4.20 37.45 -5.11
N LEU A 454 -5.51 37.44 -5.37
CA LEU A 454 -6.44 36.54 -4.69
C LEU A 454 -6.12 35.05 -4.94
N ALA A 455 -5.80 34.70 -6.19
CA ALA A 455 -5.41 33.33 -6.51
C ALA A 455 -4.03 32.95 -5.93
N ASP A 456 -3.10 33.91 -5.85
CA ASP A 456 -1.76 33.68 -5.31
C ASP A 456 -1.78 33.50 -3.77
N THR A 457 -2.85 33.90 -3.06
CA THR A 457 -3.14 33.55 -1.65
C THR A 457 -4.06 32.34 -1.49
N PHE A 458 -5.09 32.20 -2.33
CA PHE A 458 -6.09 31.13 -2.26
C PHE A 458 -5.47 29.74 -2.38
N PHE A 459 -4.69 29.46 -3.44
CA PHE A 459 -4.17 28.10 -3.65
C PHE A 459 -3.25 27.62 -2.52
N PRO A 460 -2.31 28.44 -2.00
CA PRO A 460 -1.55 28.09 -0.81
C PRO A 460 -2.40 27.85 0.44
N PHE A 461 -3.39 28.70 0.70
CA PHE A 461 -4.27 28.55 1.87
C PHE A 461 -5.05 27.24 1.78
N SER A 462 -5.69 26.99 0.63
CA SER A 462 -6.40 25.76 0.34
C SER A 462 -5.52 24.52 0.47
N LEU A 463 -4.24 24.60 0.10
CA LEU A 463 -3.30 23.49 0.22
C LEU A 463 -3.04 23.14 1.68
N TYR A 464 -2.84 24.15 2.54
CA TYR A 464 -2.68 23.95 3.97
C TYR A 464 -3.95 23.41 4.63
N ALA A 465 -5.11 23.94 4.26
CA ALA A 465 -6.38 23.45 4.75
C ALA A 465 -6.60 21.97 4.38
N ALA A 466 -6.34 21.59 3.12
CA ALA A 466 -6.41 20.21 2.66
C ALA A 466 -5.42 19.30 3.40
N PHE A 467 -4.18 19.75 3.61
CA PHE A 467 -3.17 19.00 4.36
C PHE A 467 -3.61 18.75 5.81
N LEU A 468 -4.07 19.79 6.50
CA LEU A 468 -4.50 19.67 7.91
C LEU A 468 -5.76 18.80 8.03
N PHE A 469 -6.71 18.92 7.10
CA PHE A 469 -7.91 18.09 7.10
C PHE A 469 -7.59 16.62 6.81
N GLN A 470 -6.68 16.33 5.88
CA GLN A 470 -6.19 14.96 5.64
C GLN A 470 -5.42 14.42 6.85
N LEU A 471 -4.56 15.24 7.46
CA LEU A 471 -3.80 14.86 8.65
C LEU A 471 -4.72 14.54 9.83
N PHE A 472 -5.78 15.34 10.03
CA PHE A 472 -6.77 15.12 11.06
C PHE A 472 -7.56 13.82 10.84
N GLY A 473 -8.06 13.58 9.62
CA GLY A 473 -8.75 12.32 9.29
C GLY A 473 -7.85 11.10 9.43
N TYR A 474 -6.59 11.19 8.99
CA TYR A 474 -5.59 10.13 9.14
C TYR A 474 -5.23 9.89 10.62
N GLY A 475 -5.06 10.96 11.40
CA GLY A 475 -4.77 10.89 12.84
C GLY A 475 -5.92 10.30 13.66
N LEU A 476 -7.17 10.65 13.34
CA LEU A 476 -8.35 10.00 13.94
C LEU A 476 -8.34 8.50 13.67
N ARG A 477 -8.09 8.09 12.42
CA ARG A 477 -8.02 6.67 12.06
C ARG A 477 -6.90 5.94 12.81
N TRP A 478 -5.73 6.57 12.95
CA TRP A 478 -4.63 6.03 13.76
C TRP A 478 -5.07 5.82 15.21
N TYR A 479 -5.66 6.85 15.84
CA TYR A 479 -6.14 6.76 17.22
C TYR A 479 -7.19 5.66 17.42
N ILE A 480 -8.16 5.54 16.50
CA ILE A 480 -9.20 4.50 16.55
C ILE A 480 -8.59 3.10 16.33
N GLY A 481 -7.70 2.95 15.36
CA GLY A 481 -7.05 1.67 15.07
C GLY A 481 -6.02 1.23 16.11
N GLY A 482 -5.48 2.15 16.92
CA GLY A 482 -4.38 1.86 17.85
C GLY A 482 -3.04 1.56 17.15
N ARG A 483 -2.97 1.75 15.83
CA ARG A 483 -1.82 1.45 14.97
C ARG A 483 -1.70 2.46 13.84
N ILE A 484 -0.51 2.55 13.25
CA ILE A 484 -0.29 3.37 12.06
C ILE A 484 -1.17 2.81 10.92
N PRO A 485 -2.03 3.63 10.27
CA PRO A 485 -2.87 3.18 9.17
C PRO A 485 -2.03 2.91 7.91
N LEU A 486 -1.51 1.69 7.78
CA LEU A 486 -0.76 1.18 6.62
C LEU A 486 -1.10 -0.31 6.33
N GLY A 487 -2.13 -0.85 6.96
CA GLY A 487 -2.44 -2.29 6.93
C GLY A 487 -3.04 -2.75 5.61
N ASN A 488 -3.64 -1.85 4.84
CA ASN A 488 -4.27 -2.18 3.57
C ASN A 488 -4.07 -1.07 2.51
N GLY A 489 -4.53 -1.34 1.29
CA GLY A 489 -4.39 -0.43 0.17
C GLY A 489 -5.11 0.92 0.35
N TYR A 490 -6.23 0.95 1.08
CA TYR A 490 -6.92 2.20 1.41
C TYR A 490 -6.04 3.07 2.30
N GLU A 491 -5.53 2.52 3.39
CA GLU A 491 -4.72 3.23 4.37
C GLU A 491 -3.40 3.75 3.78
N THR A 492 -2.73 2.93 2.98
CA THR A 492 -1.50 3.33 2.28
C THR A 492 -1.75 4.45 1.25
N MET A 493 -2.87 4.45 0.53
CA MET A 493 -3.25 5.57 -0.34
C MET A 493 -3.55 6.86 0.41
N GLN A 494 -4.19 6.78 1.58
CA GLN A 494 -4.40 7.93 2.46
C GLN A 494 -3.05 8.51 2.93
N PHE A 495 -2.10 7.64 3.26
CA PHE A 495 -0.74 8.05 3.64
C PHE A 495 0.03 8.67 2.45
N MET A 496 -0.09 8.11 1.24
CA MET A 496 0.50 8.69 0.03
C MET A 496 -0.07 10.08 -0.27
N ALA A 497 -1.39 10.24 -0.13
CA ALA A 497 -2.06 11.53 -0.29
C ALA A 497 -1.56 12.56 0.73
N LEU A 498 -1.33 12.14 1.98
CA LEU A 498 -0.74 12.97 3.03
C LEU A 498 0.70 13.37 2.69
N CYS A 499 1.53 12.44 2.24
CA CYS A 499 2.90 12.71 1.79
C CYS A 499 2.93 13.70 0.62
N ALA A 500 2.02 13.56 -0.34
CA ALA A 500 1.93 14.46 -1.49
C ALA A 500 1.59 15.90 -1.07
N LEU A 501 0.59 16.07 -0.19
CA LEU A 501 0.23 17.38 0.36
C LEU A 501 1.37 17.96 1.21
N PHE A 502 2.02 17.14 2.04
CA PHE A 502 3.16 17.55 2.86
C PHE A 502 4.32 18.09 2.00
N LEU A 503 4.73 17.33 0.97
CA LEU A 503 5.78 17.74 0.04
C LEU A 503 5.42 19.04 -0.68
N ALA A 504 4.17 19.19 -1.10
CA ALA A 504 3.70 20.42 -1.73
C ALA A 504 3.73 21.62 -0.74
N CYS A 505 3.30 21.42 0.50
CA CYS A 505 3.37 22.43 1.57
C CYS A 505 4.81 22.85 1.88
N LEU A 506 5.74 21.89 1.89
CA LEU A 506 7.16 22.12 2.16
C LEU A 506 7.82 22.90 1.01
N PHE A 507 7.53 22.54 -0.23
CA PHE A 507 8.24 23.07 -1.39
C PHE A 507 7.50 24.19 -2.16
N ARG A 508 6.24 24.51 -1.86
CA ARG A 508 5.43 25.53 -2.58
C ARG A 508 6.08 26.90 -2.68
N ARG A 509 6.72 27.38 -1.60
CA ARG A 509 7.37 28.71 -1.57
C ARG A 509 8.49 28.80 -2.58
N ARG A 510 9.14 27.66 -2.84
CA ARG A 510 10.28 27.53 -3.72
C ARG A 510 9.86 27.20 -5.15
N PHE A 511 8.85 26.36 -5.29
CA PHE A 511 8.40 25.78 -6.55
C PHE A 511 6.88 25.91 -6.65
N PRO A 512 6.35 26.98 -7.27
CA PRO A 512 4.91 27.23 -7.31
C PRO A 512 4.09 26.11 -7.96
N PHE A 513 4.69 25.36 -8.89
CA PHE A 513 4.08 24.19 -9.53
C PHE A 513 3.92 22.97 -8.60
N MET A 514 4.53 22.98 -7.41
CA MET A 514 4.28 21.96 -6.39
C MET A 514 2.84 22.01 -5.86
N VAL A 515 2.20 23.18 -5.89
CA VAL A 515 0.81 23.35 -5.42
C VAL A 515 -0.18 22.54 -6.26
N PRO A 516 -0.29 22.73 -7.59
CA PRO A 516 -1.17 21.88 -8.41
C PRO A 516 -0.79 20.41 -8.35
N PHE A 517 0.51 20.07 -8.28
CA PHE A 517 0.94 18.68 -8.19
C PHE A 517 0.55 18.00 -6.87
N GLY A 518 0.71 18.67 -5.74
CA GLY A 518 0.27 18.14 -4.44
C GLY A 518 -1.23 17.86 -4.42
N PHE A 519 -2.02 18.78 -4.95
CA PHE A 519 -3.46 18.60 -5.11
C PHE A 519 -3.81 17.45 -6.06
N LEU A 520 -3.22 17.40 -7.26
CA LEU A 520 -3.53 16.35 -8.23
C LEU A 520 -3.12 14.96 -7.69
N LEU A 521 -1.92 14.82 -7.15
CA LEU A 521 -1.43 13.54 -6.61
C LEU A 521 -2.25 13.09 -5.40
N SER A 522 -2.53 13.99 -4.48
CA SER A 522 -3.41 13.70 -3.34
C SER A 522 -4.82 13.34 -3.81
N GLY A 523 -5.38 14.11 -4.74
CA GLY A 523 -6.69 13.87 -5.31
C GLY A 523 -6.80 12.52 -6.00
N PHE A 524 -5.82 12.14 -6.83
CA PHE A 524 -5.82 10.83 -7.48
C PHE A 524 -5.61 9.67 -6.50
N ALA A 525 -4.70 9.80 -5.52
CA ALA A 525 -4.49 8.76 -4.51
C ALA A 525 -5.78 8.51 -3.70
N LEU A 526 -6.47 9.58 -3.28
CA LEU A 526 -7.74 9.50 -2.56
C LEU A 526 -8.89 9.01 -3.45
N LEU A 527 -8.92 9.37 -4.73
CA LEU A 527 -9.89 8.86 -5.69
C LEU A 527 -9.73 7.34 -5.87
N VAL A 528 -8.50 6.86 -6.03
CA VAL A 528 -8.20 5.43 -6.14
C VAL A 528 -8.57 4.70 -4.86
N SER A 529 -8.24 5.27 -3.70
CA SER A 529 -8.67 4.76 -2.39
C SER A 529 -10.19 4.63 -2.28
N TYR A 530 -10.93 5.62 -2.76
CA TYR A 530 -12.39 5.65 -2.70
C TYR A 530 -13.08 4.72 -3.72
N LEU A 531 -12.63 4.73 -4.98
CA LEU A 531 -13.21 3.91 -6.06
C LEU A 531 -12.78 2.45 -5.99
N GLY A 532 -11.57 2.19 -5.47
CA GLY A 532 -10.97 0.87 -5.44
C GLY A 532 -11.61 -0.10 -4.44
N GLN A 533 -12.56 0.34 -3.62
CA GLN A 533 -13.21 -0.46 -2.57
C GLN A 533 -12.21 -1.23 -1.69
N MET A 534 -11.00 -0.70 -1.52
CA MET A 534 -9.99 -1.32 -0.68
C MET A 534 -10.49 -1.21 0.76
N ASN A 535 -10.85 -2.35 1.37
CA ASN A 535 -11.39 -2.54 2.73
C ASN A 535 -11.29 -1.28 3.61
N PRO A 536 -12.26 -0.33 3.52
CA PRO A 536 -12.16 0.95 4.24
C PRO A 536 -12.36 0.77 5.74
N GLN A 537 -12.88 -0.38 6.17
CA GLN A 537 -13.08 -0.71 7.56
C GLN A 537 -11.74 -0.72 8.30
N ILE A 538 -11.80 -0.37 9.58
CA ILE A 538 -10.65 -0.48 10.48
C ILE A 538 -10.70 -1.89 11.05
N THR A 539 -9.81 -2.76 10.58
CA THR A 539 -9.67 -4.14 11.03
C THR A 539 -8.37 -4.32 11.81
N PRO A 540 -8.30 -5.31 12.71
CA PRO A 540 -7.03 -5.82 13.23
C PRO A 540 -6.11 -6.26 12.09
N LEU A 541 -4.81 -6.29 12.36
CA LEU A 541 -3.83 -6.78 11.39
C LEU A 541 -3.73 -8.30 11.48
N ILE A 542 -3.55 -8.96 10.33
CA ILE A 542 -3.09 -10.34 10.34
C ILE A 542 -1.69 -10.42 11.00
N PRO A 543 -1.33 -11.52 11.65
CA PRO A 543 -0.18 -11.58 12.57
C PRO A 543 1.15 -11.13 11.94
N VAL A 544 1.41 -11.53 10.69
CA VAL A 544 2.65 -11.19 9.97
C VAL A 544 2.81 -9.68 9.72
N LEU A 545 1.70 -8.92 9.68
CA LEU A 545 1.73 -7.47 9.49
C LEU A 545 1.95 -6.69 10.80
N VAL A 546 1.86 -7.35 11.95
CA VAL A 546 2.08 -6.74 13.29
C VAL A 546 3.60 -6.58 13.54
N SER A 547 4.24 -5.69 12.79
CA SER A 547 5.68 -5.44 12.91
C SER A 547 6.05 -3.97 12.70
N PRO A 548 6.85 -3.35 13.60
CA PRO A 548 7.38 -2.00 13.41
C PRO A 548 8.25 -1.88 12.14
N TRP A 549 8.95 -2.96 11.79
CA TRP A 549 9.81 -3.02 10.60
C TRP A 549 8.98 -2.87 9.33
N LEU A 550 7.86 -3.60 9.23
CA LEU A 550 6.94 -3.49 8.11
C LEU A 550 6.34 -2.09 8.01
N SER A 551 5.84 -1.53 9.12
CA SER A 551 5.23 -0.20 9.12
C SER A 551 6.22 0.88 8.63
N THR A 552 7.47 0.80 9.08
CA THR A 552 8.53 1.71 8.63
C THR A 552 8.89 1.48 7.17
N HIS A 553 9.05 0.21 6.75
CA HIS A 553 9.27 -0.18 5.36
C HIS A 553 8.23 0.45 4.42
N VAL A 554 6.94 0.20 4.67
CA VAL A 554 5.84 0.69 3.83
C VAL A 554 5.84 2.23 3.81
N SER A 555 6.06 2.88 4.95
CA SER A 555 6.12 4.35 5.03
C SER A 555 7.19 4.95 4.11
N LEU A 556 8.42 4.39 4.11
CA LEU A 556 9.51 4.87 3.26
C LEU A 556 9.22 4.63 1.77
N ILE A 557 8.68 3.45 1.43
CA ILE A 557 8.30 3.13 0.04
C ILE A 557 7.22 4.11 -0.46
N MET A 558 6.19 4.39 0.34
CA MET A 558 5.12 5.31 -0.06
C MET A 558 5.61 6.76 -0.22
N MET A 559 6.55 7.20 0.63
CA MET A 559 7.22 8.50 0.47
C MET A 559 8.02 8.55 -0.85
N SER A 560 8.73 7.48 -1.18
CA SER A 560 9.44 7.36 -2.46
C SER A 560 8.49 7.45 -3.65
N TYR A 561 7.35 6.74 -3.61
CA TYR A 561 6.37 6.74 -4.68
C TYR A 561 5.73 8.12 -4.87
N ALA A 562 5.48 8.86 -3.79
CA ALA A 562 5.03 10.25 -3.88
C ALA A 562 6.05 11.12 -4.64
N LEU A 563 7.35 11.01 -4.32
CA LEU A 563 8.41 11.76 -5.01
C LEU A 563 8.55 11.37 -6.49
N PHE A 564 8.44 10.09 -6.83
CA PHE A 564 8.41 9.63 -8.23
C PHE A 564 7.20 10.16 -8.99
N ALA A 565 6.03 10.21 -8.36
CA ALA A 565 4.83 10.77 -8.96
C ALA A 565 4.97 12.29 -9.21
N PHE A 566 5.61 13.02 -8.29
CA PHE A 566 5.99 14.43 -8.53
C PHE A 566 6.93 14.57 -9.73
N MET A 567 7.92 13.69 -9.86
CA MET A 567 8.84 13.70 -11.02
C MET A 567 8.13 13.40 -12.34
N MET A 568 7.16 12.48 -12.34
CA MET A 568 6.31 12.20 -13.50
C MET A 568 5.51 13.44 -13.91
N LEU A 569 4.79 14.08 -12.98
CA LEU A 569 4.04 15.32 -13.28
C LEU A 569 4.95 16.46 -13.74
N ASN A 570 6.13 16.57 -13.15
CA ASN A 570 7.15 17.53 -13.57
C ASN A 570 7.64 17.24 -15.01
N GLY A 571 7.75 15.97 -15.38
CA GLY A 571 8.04 15.52 -16.74
C GLY A 571 6.96 15.93 -17.73
N ILE A 572 5.68 15.69 -17.41
CA ILE A 572 4.53 16.11 -18.22
C ILE A 572 4.55 17.64 -18.41
N LEU A 573 4.72 18.40 -17.32
CA LEU A 573 4.79 19.86 -17.38
C LEU A 573 5.95 20.35 -18.26
N ALA A 574 7.09 19.67 -18.22
CA ALA A 574 8.24 20.02 -19.07
C ALA A 574 8.01 19.72 -20.56
N LEU A 575 7.22 18.70 -20.89
CA LEU A 575 6.80 18.40 -22.25
C LEU A 575 5.84 19.47 -22.78
N CYS A 576 4.93 19.96 -21.94
CA CYS A 576 4.03 21.08 -22.27
C CYS A 576 4.79 22.41 -22.37
N LEU A 577 5.73 22.68 -21.46
CA LEU A 577 6.47 23.94 -21.35
C LEU A 577 7.96 23.74 -21.70
N ARG A 578 8.24 23.46 -22.99
CA ARG A 578 9.60 23.12 -23.48
C ARG A 578 10.68 24.14 -23.11
N ARG A 579 10.35 25.43 -22.98
CA ARG A 579 11.28 26.51 -22.56
C ARG A 579 11.79 26.31 -21.13
N SER A 580 10.97 25.75 -20.24
CA SER A 580 11.32 25.49 -18.84
C SER A 580 11.92 24.09 -18.62
N ALA A 581 12.01 23.26 -19.66
CA ALA A 581 12.38 21.84 -19.54
C ALA A 581 13.74 21.62 -18.87
N ARG A 582 14.72 22.51 -19.10
CA ARG A 582 16.04 22.44 -18.43
C ARG A 582 15.94 22.66 -16.92
N MET A 583 15.19 23.68 -16.49
CA MET A 583 14.98 23.97 -15.07
C MET A 583 14.22 22.84 -14.38
N LEU A 584 13.17 22.33 -15.02
CA LEU A 584 12.38 21.22 -14.49
C LEU A 584 13.22 19.93 -14.44
N MET A 585 14.13 19.70 -15.39
CA MET A 585 15.07 18.57 -15.34
C MET A 585 15.99 18.66 -14.12
N LEU A 586 16.51 19.85 -13.80
CA LEU A 586 17.35 20.05 -12.61
C LEU A 586 16.59 19.75 -11.33
N LEU A 587 15.31 20.13 -11.26
CA LEU A 587 14.46 19.77 -10.12
C LEU A 587 14.24 18.26 -10.02
N SER A 588 13.82 17.60 -11.10
CA SER A 588 13.60 16.15 -11.04
C SER A 588 14.88 15.41 -10.65
N ARG A 589 16.04 15.86 -11.13
CA ARG A 589 17.34 15.32 -10.68
C ARG A 589 17.60 15.56 -9.19
N LEU A 590 17.18 16.70 -8.64
CA LEU A 590 17.28 16.95 -7.21
C LEU A 590 16.38 16.02 -6.40
N LEU A 591 15.12 15.82 -6.84
CA LEU A 591 14.14 14.94 -6.19
C LEU A 591 14.51 13.45 -6.33
N LEU A 592 15.24 13.08 -7.38
CA LEU A 592 15.69 11.72 -7.62
C LEU A 592 16.55 11.17 -6.47
N TYR A 593 17.39 12.00 -5.84
CA TYR A 593 18.25 11.60 -4.71
C TYR A 593 17.44 11.11 -3.50
N PRO A 594 16.57 11.93 -2.87
CA PRO A 594 15.76 11.47 -1.75
C PRO A 594 14.78 10.37 -2.17
N ALA A 595 14.24 10.39 -3.39
CA ALA A 595 13.33 9.33 -3.86
C ALA A 595 14.02 7.95 -3.89
N VAL A 596 15.16 7.84 -4.58
CA VAL A 596 15.89 6.56 -4.66
C VAL A 596 16.46 6.15 -3.30
N PHE A 597 16.81 7.11 -2.44
CA PHE A 597 17.17 6.81 -1.04
C PHE A 597 16.01 6.17 -0.29
N PHE A 598 14.82 6.78 -0.32
CA PHE A 598 13.65 6.21 0.36
C PHE A 598 13.25 4.85 -0.21
N LEU A 599 13.34 4.65 -1.53
CA LEU A 599 13.13 3.34 -2.14
C LEU A 599 14.15 2.30 -1.66
N GLY A 600 15.44 2.63 -1.69
CA GLY A 600 16.50 1.71 -1.28
C GLY A 600 16.46 1.39 0.22
N ALA A 601 16.23 2.40 1.06
CA ALA A 601 16.04 2.22 2.50
C ALA A 601 14.78 1.41 2.80
N GLY A 602 13.69 1.63 2.04
CA GLY A 602 12.50 0.81 2.08
C GLY A 602 12.82 -0.65 1.77
N ILE A 603 13.41 -0.95 0.61
CA ILE A 603 13.79 -2.32 0.20
C ILE A 603 14.64 -2.99 1.30
N PHE A 604 15.61 -2.26 1.85
CA PHE A 604 16.44 -2.77 2.95
C PHE A 604 15.65 -3.11 4.21
N LEU A 605 14.78 -2.20 4.69
CA LEU A 605 13.95 -2.48 5.86
C LEU A 605 12.95 -3.62 5.59
N GLY A 606 12.54 -3.79 4.33
CA GLY A 606 11.76 -4.95 3.88
C GLY A 606 12.54 -6.25 4.07
N ALA A 607 13.82 -6.28 3.67
CA ALA A 607 14.71 -7.42 3.89
C ALA A 607 14.95 -7.69 5.39
N VAL A 608 15.04 -6.66 6.23
CA VAL A 608 15.13 -6.82 7.71
C VAL A 608 13.86 -7.45 8.27
N TRP A 609 12.69 -6.96 7.84
CA TRP A 609 11.40 -7.52 8.22
C TRP A 609 11.26 -8.98 7.76
N ALA A 610 11.52 -9.26 6.49
CA ALA A 610 11.48 -10.62 5.93
C ALA A 610 12.37 -11.59 6.72
N ASN A 611 13.53 -11.13 7.17
CA ASN A 611 14.43 -11.96 7.97
C ASN A 611 13.92 -12.20 9.39
N ALA A 612 13.26 -11.21 10.00
CA ALA A 612 12.63 -11.35 11.30
C ALA A 612 11.37 -12.23 11.26
N SER A 613 10.66 -12.26 10.13
CA SER A 613 9.40 -13.00 9.97
C SER A 613 9.57 -14.39 9.37
N TRP A 614 10.49 -14.55 8.41
CA TRP A 614 10.68 -15.78 7.62
C TRP A 614 12.13 -16.29 7.62
N GLY A 615 13.01 -15.72 8.45
CA GLY A 615 14.41 -16.17 8.53
C GLY A 615 15.23 -16.02 7.25
N ARG A 616 14.73 -15.28 6.24
CA ARG A 616 15.38 -15.00 4.95
C ARG A 616 15.27 -13.52 4.61
N TYR A 617 16.25 -12.97 3.91
CA TYR A 617 16.29 -11.53 3.60
C TYR A 617 15.78 -11.18 2.20
N TRP A 618 15.67 -12.17 1.30
CA TRP A 618 15.22 -11.97 -0.09
C TRP A 618 14.57 -13.25 -0.63
N ALA A 619 13.55 -13.07 -1.47
CA ALA A 619 12.91 -14.07 -2.29
C ALA A 619 12.77 -13.54 -3.73
N TRP A 620 12.73 -14.43 -4.71
CA TRP A 620 12.52 -14.03 -6.11
C TRP A 620 11.03 -13.84 -6.45
N ASP A 621 10.21 -13.44 -5.47
CA ASP A 621 8.78 -13.22 -5.69
C ASP A 621 8.53 -11.94 -6.50
N PRO A 622 7.37 -11.82 -7.17
CA PRO A 622 7.10 -10.69 -8.03
C PRO A 622 7.21 -9.31 -7.36
N LYS A 623 6.90 -9.18 -6.06
CA LYS A 623 6.96 -7.87 -5.39
C LYS A 623 8.39 -7.41 -5.16
N GLU A 624 9.23 -8.30 -4.66
CA GLU A 624 10.66 -8.02 -4.46
C GLU A 624 11.36 -7.77 -5.81
N VAL A 625 11.04 -8.57 -6.83
CA VAL A 625 11.58 -8.39 -8.20
C VAL A 625 11.19 -7.05 -8.81
N TRP A 626 9.92 -6.65 -8.73
CA TRP A 626 9.48 -5.35 -9.26
C TRP A 626 10.02 -4.15 -8.46
N ALA A 627 10.25 -4.32 -7.15
CA ALA A 627 10.96 -3.32 -6.35
C ALA A 627 12.42 -3.14 -6.83
N LEU A 628 13.12 -4.24 -7.13
CA LEU A 628 14.47 -4.21 -7.72
C LEU A 628 14.48 -3.56 -9.12
N ILE A 629 13.54 -3.93 -9.99
CA ILE A 629 13.37 -3.33 -11.33
C ILE A 629 13.18 -1.81 -11.20
N THR A 630 12.28 -1.38 -10.32
CA THR A 630 12.01 0.05 -10.08
C THR A 630 13.26 0.77 -9.59
N PHE A 631 13.99 0.19 -8.65
CA PHE A 631 15.24 0.73 -8.12
C PHE A 631 16.31 0.88 -9.20
N MET A 632 16.47 -0.14 -10.04
CA MET A 632 17.39 -0.14 -11.17
C MET A 632 16.99 0.89 -12.24
N VAL A 633 15.71 0.97 -12.63
CA VAL A 633 15.23 1.91 -13.64
C VAL A 633 15.47 3.35 -13.19
N TYR A 634 15.16 3.72 -11.94
CA TYR A 634 15.47 5.06 -11.45
C TYR A 634 16.98 5.27 -11.21
N GLY A 635 17.72 4.23 -10.84
CA GLY A 635 19.18 4.26 -10.70
C GLY A 635 19.92 4.62 -11.99
N ALA A 636 19.41 4.18 -13.15
CA ALA A 636 19.99 4.51 -14.45
C ALA A 636 20.01 6.03 -14.73
N ALA A 637 19.05 6.79 -14.19
CA ALA A 637 18.95 8.23 -14.42
C ALA A 637 20.06 9.05 -13.74
N PHE A 638 20.76 8.50 -12.73
CA PHE A 638 21.96 9.13 -12.15
C PHE A 638 23.16 9.13 -13.10
N HIS A 639 23.16 8.26 -14.11
CA HIS A 639 24.31 8.01 -14.96
C HIS A 639 24.44 8.99 -16.13
N ALA A 640 23.90 10.22 -16.03
CA ALA A 640 23.93 11.24 -17.09
C ALA A 640 25.35 11.65 -17.54
N ARG A 641 26.37 11.42 -16.70
CA ARG A 641 27.78 11.60 -17.09
C ARG A 641 28.25 10.53 -18.07
N SER A 642 27.87 9.27 -17.83
CA SER A 642 28.23 8.11 -18.65
C SER A 642 27.33 7.95 -19.88
N LEU A 643 26.03 8.23 -19.71
CA LEU A 643 24.97 8.08 -20.67
C LEU A 643 24.51 9.45 -21.17
N ARG A 644 24.98 9.83 -22.38
CA ARG A 644 24.70 11.16 -22.97
C ARG A 644 23.21 11.43 -23.17
N ILE A 645 22.39 10.39 -23.38
CA ILE A 645 20.93 10.49 -23.56
C ILE A 645 20.24 11.18 -22.38
N PHE A 646 20.65 10.89 -21.14
CA PHE A 646 20.09 11.52 -19.93
C PHE A 646 20.48 12.99 -19.75
N ARG A 647 21.37 13.53 -20.60
CA ARG A 647 21.69 14.97 -20.63
C ARG A 647 20.65 15.77 -21.41
N SER A 648 19.91 15.14 -22.32
CA SER A 648 18.82 15.76 -23.05
C SER A 648 17.61 15.96 -22.13
N PRO A 649 17.12 17.21 -21.93
CA PRO A 649 15.94 17.46 -21.12
C PRO A 649 14.71 16.70 -21.63
N LEU A 650 14.52 16.64 -22.95
CA LEU A 650 13.37 15.97 -23.55
C LEU A 650 13.37 14.47 -23.22
N PHE A 651 14.48 13.79 -23.48
CA PHE A 651 14.62 12.36 -23.18
C PHE A 651 14.46 12.09 -21.68
N PHE A 652 15.08 12.90 -20.82
CA PHE A 652 15.00 12.73 -19.38
C PHE A 652 13.55 12.79 -18.87
N HIS A 653 12.75 13.74 -19.37
CA HIS A 653 11.36 13.89 -18.94
C HIS A 653 10.47 12.76 -19.44
N ILE A 654 10.63 12.35 -20.72
CA ILE A 654 9.94 11.18 -21.26
C ILE A 654 10.29 9.93 -20.44
N TYR A 655 11.57 9.77 -20.12
CA TYR A 655 12.05 8.66 -19.30
C TYR A 655 11.43 8.67 -17.90
N MET A 656 11.34 9.83 -17.21
CA MET A 656 10.72 9.91 -15.89
C MET A 656 9.23 9.56 -15.91
N VAL A 657 8.52 9.95 -16.99
CA VAL A 657 7.11 9.58 -17.18
C VAL A 657 6.98 8.08 -17.40
N ALA A 658 7.79 7.49 -18.28
CA ALA A 658 7.78 6.04 -18.54
C ALA A 658 8.24 5.22 -17.32
N ALA A 659 9.26 5.68 -16.59
CA ALA A 659 9.77 5.03 -15.38
C ALA A 659 8.70 4.90 -14.30
N PHE A 660 7.76 5.85 -14.22
CA PHE A 660 6.66 5.77 -13.26
C PHE A 660 5.74 4.57 -13.48
N LEU A 661 5.70 4.00 -14.70
CA LEU A 661 4.98 2.75 -14.96
C LEU A 661 5.53 1.58 -14.13
N THR A 662 6.82 1.58 -13.79
CA THR A 662 7.41 0.55 -12.91
C THR A 662 6.89 0.66 -11.47
N VAL A 663 6.62 1.88 -10.99
CA VAL A 663 5.97 2.11 -9.69
C VAL A 663 4.54 1.61 -9.72
N LEU A 664 3.78 1.93 -10.78
CA LEU A 664 2.42 1.43 -10.96
C LEU A 664 2.37 -0.10 -11.05
N MET A 665 3.32 -0.71 -11.74
CA MET A 665 3.43 -2.16 -11.81
C MET A 665 3.77 -2.76 -10.45
N THR A 666 4.73 -2.20 -9.71
CA THR A 666 5.09 -2.70 -8.37
C THR A 666 3.91 -2.62 -7.40
N TYR A 667 3.19 -1.50 -7.39
CA TYR A 667 2.10 -1.26 -6.44
C TYR A 667 0.76 -1.88 -6.86
N PHE A 668 0.30 -1.65 -8.10
CA PHE A 668 -0.97 -2.18 -8.59
C PHE A 668 -0.78 -3.47 -9.38
N GLY A 669 0.19 -3.51 -10.28
CA GLY A 669 0.43 -4.65 -11.15
C GLY A 669 0.65 -5.94 -10.38
N VAL A 670 1.53 -5.94 -9.38
CA VAL A 670 1.77 -7.18 -8.63
C VAL A 670 0.57 -7.58 -7.78
N ASN A 671 -0.11 -6.61 -7.14
CA ASN A 671 -1.27 -6.90 -6.28
C ASN A 671 -2.50 -7.39 -7.04
N TYR A 672 -2.75 -6.91 -8.27
CA TYR A 672 -3.99 -7.17 -9.01
C TYR A 672 -3.81 -7.98 -10.29
N ILE A 673 -2.61 -7.93 -10.90
CA ILE A 673 -2.31 -8.63 -12.14
C ILE A 673 -1.58 -9.94 -11.84
N LEU A 674 -0.49 -9.92 -11.06
CA LEU A 674 0.41 -11.08 -10.92
C LEU A 674 0.10 -12.00 -9.71
N GLY A 675 -0.35 -11.45 -8.57
CA GLY A 675 -0.43 -12.20 -7.31
C GLY A 675 0.95 -12.47 -6.68
N GLY A 676 1.00 -12.98 -5.45
CA GLY A 676 2.25 -13.34 -4.76
C GLY A 676 2.11 -13.46 -3.24
N MET A 677 3.10 -14.06 -2.56
CA MET A 677 3.08 -14.34 -1.10
C MET A 677 2.93 -13.10 -0.21
N HIS A 678 3.13 -11.87 -0.74
CA HIS A 678 2.90 -10.64 0.03
C HIS A 678 1.71 -9.83 -0.49
N SER A 679 0.88 -10.40 -1.38
CA SER A 679 -0.34 -9.75 -1.89
C SER A 679 -1.45 -9.78 -0.86
N TYR A 680 -1.38 -8.89 0.14
CA TYR A 680 -2.41 -8.72 1.16
C TYR A 680 -3.54 -7.76 0.73
N ALA A 681 -3.59 -7.35 -0.55
CA ALA A 681 -4.54 -6.36 -1.03
C ALA A 681 -6.01 -6.83 -0.97
N ASN A 682 -6.23 -8.14 -0.86
CA ASN A 682 -7.54 -8.79 -0.77
C ASN A 682 -7.72 -9.60 0.53
N ALA A 683 -6.80 -9.47 1.49
CA ALA A 683 -6.87 -10.16 2.78
C ALA A 683 -7.73 -9.37 3.79
#